data_AF-A0A803Y1V5-F1
#
_entry.id   AF-A0A803Y1V5-F1
#
_cell.length_a   1.000
_cell.length_b   1.000
_cell.length_c   1.000
_cell.angle_alpha   90.00
_cell.angle_beta   90.00
_cell.angle_gamma   90.00
#
_symmetry.space_group_name_H-M   'P 1'
#
loop_
_entity.id
_entity.type
_entity.pdbx_description
1 polymer ?
#
loop_
_entity_poly.entity_id
_entity_poly.type
_entity_poly.pdbx_seq_one_letter_code
_entity_poly.pdbx_strand_id
1 'polypeptide(L)'
;MVMEYMPGGDLVNLMSNYDVPEKWARFYTAEVVLALDAIHSMGFIHRDVKPDNMLLDKAGHLKLADFGTCMKMNKEGMVRCDTAVGTPDYISPEVLKSQGGDGYYGRECDWWSVGVFLYEMLVGDTPFYADSLVGTYSKIMNHKNSLTFPDDNEISKEAKNLICAFLTDREVRLGRNGVEEIKRHLFFKDDQWAWETLRDTVAPVVPDLSSDIDTSNFDDIDEDKGEEETFPIPKAFVGNQLPFVGFTYYSNRRYVQTKNSNDNRTGSSMDKSVMENMQKMIYDLEEQLHNEMQLKDEMEQKCRSSNITLDKIMKELDEEGNQRKNLELTVSQIEKEKMALQHKINDYQRKIEQESEKRRNVENEVSTLKDQMEDLKKISQHSQITNEKITQLQKQLEEANDLLRTESETAVRLRKGNTEMSKSLSQVESLNRELQERCRVLESAKLQVEKDYYQLQAALESERRDRSHGSEMIGELQVRITTLQEELKNLKNNLERVEAERKQAQDRLNHSEKEKNNLEIDLNYKLKSLQDRLEQEVNEHKVTKARLTDKHQSIEEAKSVAMCGKNGKKVKEERAAREKAENRIVQAEKQCSMLDFDLKQSQQKLEHLLQQKERLEDEVKNLSLQLEQETNKRIMAQNELKAQAFEADNLKGSEKQLKQEINTLLEAKRLLEVELAQLAKQYRGNEGQMRELQDQLEAEQYFSTLYKTQVKELKEEIDEKNKETQRKMQELQNEKETLTTQLDLAETKAESEQLARALLEEQYFELSQESKKAASRHRQEMTDKDSIIRRAVNKLAEIMNRKDFKIDRKKASMQDLRKKDKENRKLQLELNQEKEKFNQMVVKYQKELNEMQAQLAEESTYRNELQMQLDSKESDIEQLRRKILDLQQGMDSTSVSSLQPDEIDGNLSESRLEGWLSIPNKGNIKRHGWKKQYVVVSSKKILFYNDEKDKDQSNPSMVLDIDKLFHVRPVTQGDVYRAETEEIPKIFQILYANEGECRKDVEVESVQPAEKTNFLNHKGHEFIPTIYHFPANCEACAKPLWHVFKPPAALECRRCHVKCHRDHLDKKEELIAPCKVSYDVTSARDMLLLASCQDEQKKWVTHLVKKIPKNPPSTFVRASPRTMSTRSSANQSFRKAVKNTSGKTR
;
A
#
# COMPACT_ATOMS: atom_id res chain seq x y z
N MET A 1 -29.54 8.42 1.20
CA MET A 1 -30.74 7.69 1.72
C MET A 1 -31.74 8.72 2.23
N VAL A 2 -33.03 8.39 2.37
CA VAL A 2 -34.03 9.31 2.98
C VAL A 2 -34.28 8.86 4.41
N MET A 3 -34.11 9.78 5.37
CA MET A 3 -34.12 9.51 6.81
C MET A 3 -34.96 10.59 7.53
N GLU A 4 -35.24 10.42 8.82
CA GLU A 4 -35.76 11.52 9.64
C GLU A 4 -34.63 12.53 9.93
N TYR A 5 -34.96 13.83 9.94
CA TYR A 5 -33.98 14.87 10.26
C TYR A 5 -33.74 14.95 11.77
N MET A 6 -32.48 15.15 12.15
CA MET A 6 -31.97 15.15 13.52
C MET A 6 -31.40 16.55 13.84
N PRO A 7 -32.25 17.53 14.19
CA PRO A 7 -31.87 18.94 14.19
C PRO A 7 -30.96 19.36 15.36
N GLY A 8 -30.67 18.48 16.31
CA GLY A 8 -29.78 18.77 17.44
C GLY A 8 -28.28 18.59 17.16
N GLY A 9 -27.91 18.26 15.92
CA GLY A 9 -26.53 17.96 15.54
C GLY A 9 -26.07 16.57 15.98
N ASP A 10 -24.75 16.37 15.99
CA ASP A 10 -24.06 15.21 16.58
C ASP A 10 -23.48 15.55 17.97
N LEU A 11 -22.84 14.58 18.62
CA LEU A 11 -22.20 14.81 19.92
C LEU A 11 -20.80 15.45 19.82
N VAL A 12 -20.14 15.47 18.66
CA VAL A 12 -18.90 16.26 18.47
C VAL A 12 -19.23 17.74 18.67
N ASN A 13 -20.30 18.22 18.02
CA ASN A 13 -20.77 19.60 18.14
C ASN A 13 -21.30 19.93 19.55
N LEU A 14 -21.83 18.96 20.29
CA LEU A 14 -22.17 19.17 21.71
C LEU A 14 -20.90 19.34 22.56
N MET A 15 -19.86 18.53 22.36
CA MET A 15 -18.63 18.60 23.15
C MET A 15 -17.73 19.78 22.79
N SER A 16 -17.76 20.26 21.54
CA SER A 16 -17.02 21.46 21.14
C SER A 16 -17.59 22.75 21.75
N ASN A 17 -18.90 22.79 22.02
CA ASN A 17 -19.60 23.97 22.55
C ASN A 17 -19.80 23.98 24.07
N TYR A 18 -19.68 22.83 24.76
CA TYR A 18 -19.98 22.70 26.19
C TYR A 18 -18.95 21.86 26.95
N ASP A 19 -18.41 22.41 28.04
CA ASP A 19 -17.73 21.63 29.09
C ASP A 19 -18.72 20.62 29.70
N VAL A 20 -18.64 19.35 29.31
CA VAL A 20 -19.65 18.33 29.67
C VAL A 20 -19.49 17.89 31.14
N PRO A 21 -20.47 18.16 32.03
CA PRO A 21 -20.43 17.67 33.40
C PRO A 21 -20.76 16.17 33.44
N GLU A 22 -20.24 15.45 34.46
CA GLU A 22 -20.43 13.99 34.59
C GLU A 22 -21.91 13.55 34.52
N LYS A 23 -22.83 14.39 35.01
CA LYS A 23 -24.28 14.14 34.92
C LYS A 23 -24.80 14.05 33.47
N TRP A 24 -24.27 14.87 32.55
CA TRP A 24 -24.61 14.83 31.14
C TRP A 24 -23.96 13.61 30.48
N ALA A 25 -22.68 13.34 30.76
CA ALA A 25 -21.99 12.16 30.26
C ALA A 25 -22.71 10.86 30.68
N ARG A 26 -23.21 10.80 31.93
CA ARG A 26 -24.03 9.70 32.45
C ARG A 26 -25.33 9.50 31.67
N PHE A 27 -26.02 10.58 31.29
CA PHE A 27 -27.23 10.52 30.48
C PHE A 27 -26.92 10.00 29.07
N TYR A 28 -26.00 10.64 28.35
CA TYR A 28 -25.72 10.28 26.95
C TYR A 28 -25.09 8.88 26.85
N THR A 29 -24.20 8.50 27.76
CA THR A 29 -23.66 7.12 27.83
C THR A 29 -24.77 6.09 28.08
N ALA A 30 -25.78 6.42 28.89
CA ALA A 30 -26.91 5.52 29.11
C ALA A 30 -27.79 5.36 27.84
N GLU A 31 -28.04 6.45 27.10
CA GLU A 31 -28.76 6.34 25.81
C GLU A 31 -27.95 5.57 24.75
N VAL A 32 -26.63 5.77 24.67
CA VAL A 32 -25.74 4.96 23.82
C VAL A 32 -25.82 3.47 24.19
N VAL A 33 -25.80 3.15 25.48
CA VAL A 33 -25.89 1.75 25.97
C VAL A 33 -27.23 1.10 25.57
N LEU A 34 -28.35 1.82 25.65
CA LEU A 34 -29.64 1.32 25.17
C LEU A 34 -29.71 1.20 23.64
N ALA A 35 -29.14 2.16 22.90
CA ALA A 35 -29.11 2.14 21.45
C ALA A 35 -28.27 0.96 20.90
N LEU A 36 -27.12 0.68 21.52
CA LEU A 36 -26.30 -0.48 21.18
C LEU A 36 -26.96 -1.81 21.56
N ASP A 37 -27.61 -1.91 22.72
CA ASP A 37 -28.33 -3.13 23.11
C ASP A 37 -29.49 -3.45 22.14
N ALA A 38 -30.13 -2.44 21.56
CA ALA A 38 -31.11 -2.61 20.49
C ALA A 38 -30.47 -3.17 19.20
N ILE A 39 -29.33 -2.64 18.75
CA ILE A 39 -28.57 -3.13 17.58
C ILE A 39 -28.07 -4.57 17.81
N HIS A 40 -27.56 -4.85 19.01
CA HIS A 40 -27.10 -6.18 19.43
C HIS A 40 -28.25 -7.19 19.53
N SER A 41 -29.44 -6.74 19.91
CA SER A 41 -30.67 -7.54 19.93
C SER A 41 -31.24 -7.80 18.54
N MET A 42 -31.04 -6.89 17.58
CA MET A 42 -31.30 -7.14 16.15
C MET A 42 -30.29 -8.10 15.50
N GLY A 43 -29.24 -8.49 16.23
CA GLY A 43 -28.23 -9.44 15.76
C GLY A 43 -27.05 -8.79 15.03
N PHE A 44 -26.78 -7.51 15.24
CA PHE A 44 -25.68 -6.77 14.61
C PHE A 44 -24.68 -6.23 15.64
N ILE A 45 -23.47 -5.93 15.18
CA ILE A 45 -22.41 -5.20 15.91
C ILE A 45 -22.08 -3.96 15.08
N HIS A 46 -21.89 -2.81 15.72
CA HIS A 46 -21.72 -1.53 15.04
C HIS A 46 -20.30 -1.33 14.48
N ARG A 47 -19.28 -1.60 15.30
CA ARG A 47 -17.83 -1.50 14.99
C ARG A 47 -17.28 -0.09 14.70
N ASP A 48 -18.10 0.95 14.77
CA ASP A 48 -17.69 2.36 14.60
C ASP A 48 -18.56 3.28 15.46
N VAL A 49 -18.56 3.03 16.77
CA VAL A 49 -19.32 3.83 17.74
C VAL A 49 -18.48 5.04 18.14
N LYS A 50 -18.91 6.23 17.75
CA LYS A 50 -18.20 7.50 17.93
C LYS A 50 -19.19 8.68 17.99
N PRO A 51 -18.81 9.88 18.49
CA PRO A 51 -19.74 10.98 18.70
C PRO A 51 -20.37 11.51 17.39
N ASP A 52 -19.65 11.41 16.27
CA ASP A 52 -20.12 11.76 14.92
C ASP A 52 -21.37 10.94 14.54
N ASN A 53 -21.41 9.68 14.98
CA ASN A 53 -22.50 8.73 14.71
C ASN A 53 -23.62 8.81 15.78
N MET A 54 -23.56 9.77 16.70
CA MET A 54 -24.51 9.96 17.81
C MET A 54 -25.31 11.25 17.62
N LEU A 55 -26.40 11.17 16.84
CA LEU A 55 -27.21 12.33 16.49
C LEU A 55 -28.29 12.64 17.55
N LEU A 56 -28.58 13.91 17.78
CA LEU A 56 -29.60 14.38 18.73
C LEU A 56 -30.90 14.78 18.02
N ASP A 57 -32.02 14.24 18.50
CA ASP A 57 -33.34 14.64 18.00
C ASP A 57 -33.78 16.00 18.56
N LYS A 58 -34.92 16.51 18.07
CA LYS A 58 -35.49 17.81 18.47
C LYS A 58 -35.80 17.98 19.96
N ALA A 59 -35.71 16.91 20.77
CA ALA A 59 -35.89 16.94 22.21
C ALA A 59 -34.57 16.69 22.96
N GLY A 60 -33.44 16.62 22.26
CA GLY A 60 -32.10 16.40 22.83
C GLY A 60 -31.74 14.93 23.05
N HIS A 61 -32.57 13.99 22.59
CA HIS A 61 -32.35 12.55 22.79
C HIS A 61 -31.58 11.92 21.65
N LEU A 62 -30.69 11.00 22.00
CA LEU A 62 -29.79 10.33 21.08
C LEU A 62 -30.52 9.34 20.15
N LYS A 63 -30.00 9.24 18.92
CA LYS A 63 -30.14 8.08 18.03
C LYS A 63 -28.80 7.83 17.34
N LEU A 64 -28.47 6.56 17.11
CA LEU A 64 -27.29 6.21 16.32
C LEU A 64 -27.56 6.38 14.82
N ALA A 65 -26.54 6.81 14.09
CA ALA A 65 -26.49 6.97 12.65
C ALA A 65 -25.27 6.21 12.05
N ASP A 66 -25.08 6.33 10.73
CA ASP A 66 -24.11 5.58 9.91
C ASP A 66 -23.86 4.10 10.31
N PHE A 67 -24.77 3.24 9.85
CA PHE A 67 -24.63 1.79 9.98
C PHE A 67 -23.75 1.15 8.89
N GLY A 68 -22.98 1.93 8.11
CA GLY A 68 -22.15 1.42 7.00
C GLY A 68 -21.08 0.41 7.42
N THR A 69 -20.63 0.48 8.67
CA THR A 69 -19.67 -0.46 9.28
C THR A 69 -20.31 -1.68 9.96
N CYS A 70 -21.64 -1.73 10.10
CA CYS A 70 -22.32 -2.80 10.83
C CYS A 70 -22.10 -4.20 10.23
N MET A 71 -21.96 -5.22 11.10
CA MET A 71 -21.94 -6.63 10.68
C MET A 71 -22.91 -7.49 11.48
N LYS A 72 -23.54 -8.44 10.80
CA LYS A 72 -24.48 -9.40 11.39
C LYS A 72 -23.71 -10.53 12.09
N MET A 73 -24.03 -10.77 13.36
CA MET A 73 -23.49 -11.86 14.16
C MET A 73 -23.86 -13.23 13.60
N ASN A 74 -22.96 -14.21 13.80
CA ASN A 74 -23.26 -15.63 13.67
C ASN A 74 -24.11 -16.13 14.86
N LYS A 75 -24.37 -17.45 14.93
CA LYS A 75 -25.17 -18.05 16.01
C LYS A 75 -24.49 -17.97 17.38
N GLU A 76 -23.18 -17.81 17.36
CA GLU A 76 -22.28 -17.75 18.51
C GLU A 76 -22.10 -16.32 19.06
N GLY A 77 -22.75 -15.31 18.45
CA GLY A 77 -22.66 -13.90 18.86
C GLY A 77 -21.40 -13.18 18.38
N MET A 78 -20.71 -13.74 17.38
CA MET A 78 -19.42 -13.28 16.86
C MET A 78 -19.54 -12.84 15.40
N VAL A 79 -18.60 -12.00 14.96
CA VAL A 79 -18.33 -11.73 13.53
C VAL A 79 -16.89 -12.10 13.21
N ARG A 80 -16.63 -12.40 11.93
CA ARG A 80 -15.27 -12.44 11.39
C ARG A 80 -15.12 -11.33 10.36
N CYS A 81 -14.09 -10.51 10.50
CA CYS A 81 -13.72 -9.55 9.48
C CYS A 81 -12.21 -9.39 9.44
N ASP A 82 -11.63 -9.66 8.26
CA ASP A 82 -10.19 -9.58 8.02
C ASP A 82 -9.75 -8.12 7.71
N THR A 83 -10.71 -7.18 7.66
CA THR A 83 -10.53 -5.73 7.48
C THR A 83 -10.86 -4.99 8.78
N ALA A 84 -9.91 -4.24 9.34
CA ALA A 84 -10.22 -3.25 10.36
C ALA A 84 -10.96 -2.07 9.74
N VAL A 85 -12.06 -1.65 10.37
CA VAL A 85 -12.90 -0.50 9.98
C VAL A 85 -13.28 0.28 11.23
N GLY A 86 -13.63 1.55 11.06
CA GLY A 86 -13.99 2.49 12.12
C GLY A 86 -12.93 3.57 12.35
N THR A 87 -13.29 4.64 13.07
CA THR A 87 -12.40 5.76 13.37
C THR A 87 -11.23 5.29 14.27
N PRO A 88 -9.96 5.66 13.97
CA PRO A 88 -8.78 5.07 14.61
C PRO A 88 -8.68 5.18 16.13
N ASP A 89 -9.28 6.20 16.74
CA ASP A 89 -9.23 6.44 18.19
C ASP A 89 -10.27 5.60 18.97
N TYR A 90 -11.33 5.16 18.29
CA TYR A 90 -12.49 4.47 18.84
C TYR A 90 -12.44 2.95 18.67
N ILE A 91 -11.59 2.47 17.78
CA ILE A 91 -11.46 1.06 17.42
C ILE A 91 -10.87 0.22 18.56
N SER A 92 -11.36 -1.00 18.74
CA SER A 92 -10.93 -1.86 19.84
C SER A 92 -9.68 -2.69 19.52
N PRO A 93 -8.89 -3.13 20.53
CA PRO A 93 -7.66 -3.87 20.31
C PRO A 93 -7.88 -5.20 19.56
N GLU A 94 -9.02 -5.88 19.75
CA GLU A 94 -9.34 -7.11 19.02
C GLU A 94 -9.76 -6.90 17.57
N VAL A 95 -10.32 -5.73 17.21
CA VAL A 95 -10.61 -5.38 15.80
C VAL A 95 -9.30 -5.00 15.09
N LEU A 96 -8.37 -4.32 15.76
CA LEU A 96 -7.01 -4.10 15.21
C LEU A 96 -6.25 -5.43 15.01
N LYS A 97 -6.32 -6.34 15.98
CA LYS A 97 -5.72 -7.69 15.87
C LYS A 97 -6.36 -8.54 14.77
N SER A 98 -7.58 -8.24 14.31
CA SER A 98 -8.30 -9.08 13.34
C SER A 98 -7.65 -9.10 11.95
N GLN A 99 -6.92 -8.05 11.58
CA GLN A 99 -6.10 -7.98 10.36
C GLN A 99 -5.01 -9.08 10.29
N GLY A 100 -4.66 -9.72 11.41
CA GLY A 100 -3.61 -10.73 11.50
C GLY A 100 -3.99 -12.17 11.10
N GLY A 101 -5.29 -12.46 10.87
CA GLY A 101 -5.76 -13.73 10.29
C GLY A 101 -6.73 -14.57 11.13
N ASP A 102 -6.68 -14.49 12.46
CA ASP A 102 -7.63 -15.18 13.38
C ASP A 102 -8.74 -14.22 13.88
N GLY A 103 -9.30 -13.45 12.94
CA GLY A 103 -10.07 -12.24 13.18
C GLY A 103 -11.54 -12.40 13.64
N TYR A 104 -11.80 -13.18 14.68
CA TYR A 104 -13.12 -13.24 15.33
C TYR A 104 -13.23 -12.31 16.54
N TYR A 105 -14.32 -11.55 16.64
CA TYR A 105 -14.71 -10.75 17.81
C TYR A 105 -16.24 -10.64 17.93
N GLY A 106 -16.74 -10.38 19.13
CA GLY A 106 -18.17 -10.25 19.42
C GLY A 106 -18.59 -8.81 19.72
N ARG A 107 -19.82 -8.66 20.23
CA ARG A 107 -20.45 -7.36 20.55
C ARG A 107 -19.67 -6.51 21.56
N GLU A 108 -18.74 -7.12 22.29
CA GLU A 108 -17.92 -6.46 23.28
C GLU A 108 -16.92 -5.44 22.70
N CYS A 109 -16.69 -5.42 21.38
CA CYS A 109 -15.93 -4.34 20.75
C CYS A 109 -16.66 -2.99 20.76
N ASP A 110 -17.99 -2.96 20.63
CA ASP A 110 -18.76 -1.71 20.73
C ASP A 110 -18.66 -1.11 22.15
N TRP A 111 -18.61 -1.95 23.19
CA TRP A 111 -18.45 -1.51 24.58
C TRP A 111 -17.07 -0.90 24.87
N TRP A 112 -16.03 -1.24 24.11
CA TRP A 112 -14.75 -0.52 24.18
C TRP A 112 -14.91 0.93 23.77
N SER A 113 -15.57 1.17 22.64
CA SER A 113 -15.78 2.49 22.06
C SER A 113 -16.68 3.37 22.95
N VAL A 114 -17.64 2.78 23.68
CA VAL A 114 -18.37 3.49 24.76
C VAL A 114 -17.44 3.96 25.88
N GLY A 115 -16.40 3.19 26.21
CA GLY A 115 -15.35 3.59 27.15
C GLY A 115 -14.44 4.71 26.64
N VAL A 116 -14.17 4.74 25.32
CA VAL A 116 -13.44 5.83 24.65
C VAL A 116 -14.26 7.12 24.70
N PHE A 117 -15.53 7.05 24.28
CA PHE A 117 -16.50 8.14 24.31
C PHE A 117 -16.69 8.73 25.73
N LEU A 118 -16.90 7.88 26.75
CA LEU A 118 -17.04 8.35 28.14
C LEU A 118 -15.76 8.97 28.71
N TYR A 119 -14.58 8.56 28.23
CA TYR A 119 -13.33 9.23 28.59
C TYR A 119 -13.28 10.62 27.94
N GLU A 120 -13.51 10.71 26.63
CA GLU A 120 -13.45 11.95 25.86
C GLU A 120 -14.43 13.01 26.43
N MET A 121 -15.69 12.63 26.69
CA MET A 121 -16.68 13.51 27.35
C MET A 121 -16.21 14.11 28.68
N LEU A 122 -15.29 13.46 29.41
CA LEU A 122 -14.85 13.85 30.75
C LEU A 122 -13.42 14.41 30.78
N VAL A 123 -12.71 14.36 29.66
CA VAL A 123 -11.30 14.75 29.54
C VAL A 123 -11.08 15.84 28.49
N GLY A 124 -11.85 15.84 27.40
CA GLY A 124 -11.70 16.73 26.23
C GLY A 124 -10.88 16.13 25.09
N ASP A 125 -10.10 15.08 25.35
CA ASP A 125 -9.26 14.36 24.38
C ASP A 125 -9.57 12.85 24.39
N THR A 126 -9.27 12.13 23.30
CA THR A 126 -9.37 10.66 23.28
C THR A 126 -8.28 10.02 24.16
N PRO A 127 -8.54 8.89 24.85
CA PRO A 127 -7.58 8.25 25.76
C PRO A 127 -6.32 7.72 25.07
N PHE A 128 -6.34 7.57 23.75
CA PHE A 128 -5.26 6.98 22.96
C PHE A 128 -4.71 7.89 21.85
N TYR A 129 -5.12 9.16 21.82
CA TYR A 129 -4.70 10.16 20.82
C TYR A 129 -3.18 10.19 20.59
N ALA A 130 -2.75 10.34 19.33
CA ALA A 130 -1.37 10.66 18.98
C ALA A 130 -1.28 11.37 17.63
N ASP A 131 -0.20 12.11 17.41
CA ASP A 131 0.11 12.85 16.16
C ASP A 131 0.20 11.98 14.89
N SER A 132 0.04 10.65 15.01
CA SER A 132 0.05 9.73 13.87
C SER A 132 -0.79 8.49 14.14
N LEU A 133 -1.44 7.99 13.08
CA LEU A 133 -2.27 6.79 13.06
C LEU A 133 -1.61 5.57 13.74
N VAL A 134 -0.33 5.33 13.43
CA VAL A 134 0.46 4.22 13.99
C VAL A 134 0.74 4.44 15.49
N GLY A 135 0.86 5.70 15.93
CA GLY A 135 0.92 6.07 17.34
C GLY A 135 -0.37 5.74 18.10
N THR A 136 -1.53 6.10 17.56
CA THR A 136 -2.86 5.80 18.14
C THR A 136 -3.05 4.28 18.25
N TYR A 137 -2.79 3.52 17.18
CA TYR A 137 -2.84 2.06 17.22
C TYR A 137 -1.85 1.44 18.21
N SER A 138 -0.64 1.99 18.34
CA SER A 138 0.34 1.54 19.34
C SER A 138 -0.12 1.82 20.77
N LYS A 139 -0.78 2.96 21.02
CA LYS A 139 -1.39 3.29 22.31
C LYS A 139 -2.55 2.35 22.63
N ILE A 140 -3.47 2.09 21.70
CA ILE A 140 -4.60 1.15 21.87
C ILE A 140 -4.09 -0.27 22.16
N MET A 141 -3.13 -0.76 21.38
CA MET A 141 -2.53 -2.09 21.59
C MET A 141 -1.79 -2.22 22.93
N ASN A 142 -1.35 -1.10 23.51
CA ASN A 142 -0.68 -1.01 24.81
C ASN A 142 -1.56 -0.37 25.92
N HIS A 143 -2.90 -0.39 25.76
CA HIS A 143 -3.86 0.30 26.64
C HIS A 143 -3.61 0.17 28.15
N LYS A 144 -3.14 -1.00 28.61
CA LYS A 144 -2.80 -1.29 30.01
C LYS A 144 -1.72 -0.38 30.61
N ASN A 145 -0.89 0.23 29.76
CA ASN A 145 0.21 1.12 30.14
C ASN A 145 0.07 2.54 29.56
N SER A 146 -0.76 2.72 28.53
CA SER A 146 -0.99 4.01 27.86
C SER A 146 -2.23 4.76 28.36
N LEU A 147 -3.22 4.07 28.93
CA LEU A 147 -4.39 4.69 29.54
C LEU A 147 -3.98 5.37 30.85
N THR A 148 -3.94 6.70 30.82
CA THR A 148 -3.78 7.56 32.00
C THR A 148 -4.97 8.50 32.11
N PHE A 149 -5.12 9.18 33.25
CA PHE A 149 -6.07 10.27 33.43
C PHE A 149 -5.27 11.51 33.89
N PRO A 150 -5.59 12.73 33.45
CA PRO A 150 -5.05 13.94 34.04
C PRO A 150 -5.33 14.02 35.55
N ASP A 151 -4.39 14.60 36.31
CA ASP A 151 -4.62 14.98 37.71
C ASP A 151 -5.52 16.23 37.80
N ASP A 152 -5.57 17.00 36.72
CA ASP A 152 -6.26 18.29 36.55
C ASP A 152 -7.81 18.17 36.54
N ASN A 153 -8.36 17.00 36.15
CA ASN A 153 -9.80 16.82 35.91
C ASN A 153 -10.49 16.09 37.09
N GLU A 154 -11.53 16.72 37.66
CA GLU A 154 -12.34 16.21 38.79
C GLU A 154 -13.33 15.07 38.40
N ILE A 155 -12.83 14.04 37.73
CA ILE A 155 -13.60 12.85 37.32
C ILE A 155 -13.81 11.91 38.52
N SER A 156 -15.05 11.49 38.80
CA SER A 156 -15.34 10.62 39.95
C SER A 156 -14.67 9.25 39.88
N LYS A 157 -14.56 8.61 41.04
CA LYS A 157 -14.04 7.24 41.14
C LYS A 157 -14.90 6.25 40.35
N GLU A 158 -16.21 6.45 40.36
CA GLU A 158 -17.21 5.63 39.68
C GLU A 158 -17.08 5.78 38.16
N ALA A 159 -16.88 7.01 37.64
CA ALA A 159 -16.58 7.26 36.24
C ALA A 159 -15.24 6.65 35.80
N LYS A 160 -14.14 6.92 36.52
CA LYS A 160 -12.82 6.30 36.23
C LYS A 160 -12.91 4.76 36.28
N ASN A 161 -13.72 4.19 37.19
CA ASN A 161 -13.92 2.74 37.25
C ASN A 161 -14.71 2.19 36.06
N LEU A 162 -15.76 2.88 35.57
CA LEU A 162 -16.50 2.45 34.39
C LEU A 162 -15.63 2.48 33.13
N ILE A 163 -14.89 3.58 32.92
CA ILE A 163 -13.96 3.73 31.80
C ILE A 163 -12.92 2.58 31.80
N CYS A 164 -12.26 2.32 32.93
CA CYS A 164 -11.31 1.21 33.05
C CYS A 164 -11.94 -0.19 32.89
N ALA A 165 -13.24 -0.35 33.16
CA ALA A 165 -13.96 -1.61 32.96
C ALA A 165 -14.34 -1.86 31.49
N PHE A 166 -14.44 -0.81 30.68
CA PHE A 166 -14.57 -0.88 29.22
C PHE A 166 -13.21 -0.96 28.50
N LEU A 167 -12.22 -0.15 28.90
CA LEU A 167 -10.91 -0.04 28.24
C LEU A 167 -9.91 -1.14 28.64
N THR A 168 -10.39 -2.39 28.69
CA THR A 168 -9.65 -3.61 29.07
C THR A 168 -9.71 -4.68 27.97
N ASP A 169 -9.00 -5.80 28.15
CA ASP A 169 -9.07 -6.95 27.24
C ASP A 169 -10.51 -7.47 27.18
N ARG A 170 -10.98 -7.80 25.97
CA ARG A 170 -12.35 -8.25 25.70
C ARG A 170 -12.82 -9.42 26.60
N GLU A 171 -11.90 -10.30 27.00
CA GLU A 171 -12.17 -11.47 27.84
C GLU A 171 -12.69 -11.10 29.24
N VAL A 172 -12.38 -9.91 29.73
CA VAL A 172 -12.76 -9.39 31.06
C VAL A 172 -13.48 -8.03 30.99
N ARG A 173 -13.91 -7.61 29.79
CA ARG A 173 -14.56 -6.31 29.54
C ARG A 173 -16.02 -6.30 30.01
N LEU A 174 -16.42 -5.20 30.63
CA LEU A 174 -17.82 -4.97 31.04
C LEU A 174 -18.75 -4.99 29.81
N GLY A 175 -19.86 -5.70 29.92
CA GLY A 175 -20.83 -5.92 28.85
C GLY A 175 -20.62 -7.23 28.09
N ARG A 176 -19.51 -7.96 28.32
CA ARG A 176 -19.28 -9.30 27.79
C ARG A 176 -20.34 -10.30 28.27
N ASN A 177 -20.82 -10.16 29.50
CA ASN A 177 -21.88 -11.01 30.07
C ASN A 177 -23.29 -10.43 29.83
N GLY A 178 -23.42 -9.46 28.92
CA GLY A 178 -24.67 -8.80 28.52
C GLY A 178 -24.84 -7.42 29.15
N VAL A 179 -25.69 -6.57 28.55
CA VAL A 179 -25.90 -5.15 28.94
C VAL A 179 -26.22 -4.96 30.43
N GLU A 180 -26.82 -5.97 31.05
CA GLU A 180 -27.32 -5.94 32.42
C GLU A 180 -26.24 -5.69 33.49
N GLU A 181 -24.97 -6.04 33.22
CA GLU A 181 -23.87 -5.67 34.14
C GLU A 181 -23.43 -4.21 33.97
N ILE A 182 -23.56 -3.63 32.76
CA ILE A 182 -23.38 -2.19 32.53
C ILE A 182 -24.48 -1.41 33.25
N LYS A 183 -25.75 -1.80 33.09
CA LYS A 183 -26.90 -1.12 33.71
C LYS A 183 -26.85 -1.06 35.24
N ARG A 184 -26.15 -2.02 35.88
CA ARG A 184 -25.95 -2.08 37.34
C ARG A 184 -24.69 -1.35 37.83
N HIS A 185 -23.86 -0.80 36.94
CA HIS A 185 -22.65 -0.10 37.36
C HIS A 185 -22.98 1.17 38.14
N LEU A 186 -22.25 1.42 39.25
CA LEU A 186 -22.56 2.50 40.20
C LEU A 186 -22.53 3.90 39.58
N PHE A 187 -21.78 4.09 38.48
CA PHE A 187 -21.78 5.33 37.71
C PHE A 187 -23.18 5.73 37.21
N PHE A 188 -24.02 4.77 36.83
CA PHE A 188 -25.39 5.05 36.34
C PHE A 188 -26.43 5.20 37.46
N LYS A 189 -26.01 5.26 38.73
CA LYS A 189 -26.93 5.55 39.83
C LYS A 189 -27.27 7.05 39.86
N ASP A 190 -28.35 7.41 39.19
CA ASP A 190 -28.93 8.76 39.19
C ASP A 190 -30.31 8.77 39.89
N ASP A 191 -30.74 9.95 40.35
CA ASP A 191 -32.05 10.16 40.98
C ASP A 191 -33.06 10.82 40.00
N GLN A 192 -32.63 11.18 38.78
CA GLN A 192 -33.49 11.87 37.79
C GLN A 192 -34.16 10.96 36.76
N TRP A 193 -33.60 9.78 36.50
CA TRP A 193 -34.08 8.86 35.47
C TRP A 193 -33.88 7.40 35.88
N ALA A 194 -34.62 6.50 35.23
CA ALA A 194 -34.42 5.05 35.30
C ALA A 194 -34.34 4.48 33.88
N TRP A 195 -33.62 3.37 33.67
CA TRP A 195 -33.33 2.81 32.34
C TRP A 195 -34.57 2.67 31.43
N GLU A 196 -35.69 2.21 31.99
CA GLU A 196 -36.95 2.00 31.25
C GLU A 196 -37.68 3.31 30.85
N THR A 197 -37.31 4.45 31.43
CA THR A 197 -37.98 5.76 31.22
C THR A 197 -37.01 6.88 30.82
N LEU A 198 -35.73 6.57 30.58
CA LEU A 198 -34.68 7.55 30.28
C LEU A 198 -35.08 8.47 29.12
N ARG A 199 -35.59 7.88 28.04
CA ARG A 199 -36.04 8.59 26.83
C ARG A 199 -37.39 9.33 26.96
N ASP A 200 -38.04 9.25 28.13
CA ASP A 200 -39.23 10.05 28.50
C ASP A 200 -38.88 11.20 29.47
N THR A 201 -37.63 11.27 29.94
CA THR A 201 -37.14 12.39 30.78
C THR A 201 -36.65 13.55 29.92
N VAL A 202 -36.39 14.73 30.52
CA VAL A 202 -35.87 15.88 29.77
C VAL A 202 -34.36 15.73 29.56
N ALA A 203 -33.91 15.74 28.31
CA ALA A 203 -32.49 15.65 27.96
C ALA A 203 -31.64 16.83 28.50
N PRO A 204 -30.31 16.65 28.67
CA PRO A 204 -29.42 17.69 29.20
C PRO A 204 -29.37 18.98 28.37
N VAL A 205 -29.34 18.84 27.04
CA VAL A 205 -29.40 19.94 26.06
C VAL A 205 -30.60 19.68 25.16
N VAL A 206 -31.59 20.58 25.19
CA VAL A 206 -32.70 20.59 24.23
C VAL A 206 -32.40 21.70 23.22
N PRO A 207 -32.30 21.42 21.91
CA PRO A 207 -31.96 22.43 20.91
C PRO A 207 -33.09 23.46 20.76
N ASP A 208 -32.74 24.74 20.73
CA ASP A 208 -33.68 25.83 20.38
C ASP A 208 -33.66 26.00 18.86
N LEU A 209 -34.82 25.81 18.21
CA LEU A 209 -34.93 25.65 16.77
C LEU A 209 -35.93 26.67 16.20
N SER A 210 -35.48 27.51 15.27
CA SER A 210 -36.29 28.56 14.66
C SER A 210 -37.31 28.04 13.64
N SER A 211 -37.06 26.88 13.04
CA SER A 211 -37.90 26.27 11.99
C SER A 211 -37.70 24.75 11.89
N ASP A 212 -38.46 24.09 11.01
CA ASP A 212 -38.32 22.67 10.66
C ASP A 212 -37.17 22.38 9.70
N ILE A 213 -36.51 23.42 9.18
CA ILE A 213 -35.32 23.37 8.31
C ILE A 213 -34.10 24.04 8.95
N ASP A 214 -34.11 24.23 10.28
CA ASP A 214 -33.02 24.88 11.01
C ASP A 214 -31.81 23.95 11.13
N THR A 215 -30.68 24.37 10.55
CA THR A 215 -29.41 23.63 10.54
C THR A 215 -28.35 24.23 11.47
N SER A 216 -28.71 25.14 12.38
CA SER A 216 -27.74 25.86 13.24
C SER A 216 -26.87 24.99 14.16
N ASN A 217 -27.22 23.72 14.35
CA ASN A 217 -26.42 22.72 15.09
C ASN A 217 -25.52 21.86 14.17
N PHE A 218 -25.22 22.33 12.96
CA PHE A 218 -24.31 21.73 11.99
C PHE A 218 -23.36 22.81 11.45
N ASP A 219 -22.09 22.46 11.21
CA ASP A 219 -21.13 23.36 10.59
C ASP A 219 -21.43 23.58 9.09
N ASP A 220 -21.10 24.78 8.58
CA ASP A 220 -21.16 25.10 7.15
C ASP A 220 -20.16 24.25 6.36
N ILE A 221 -20.66 23.48 5.38
CA ILE A 221 -19.83 22.64 4.50
C ILE A 221 -19.54 23.41 3.20
N ASP A 222 -18.27 23.66 2.92
CA ASP A 222 -17.83 24.24 1.64
C ASP A 222 -18.25 23.35 0.45
N GLU A 223 -18.84 23.95 -0.59
CA GLU A 223 -19.09 23.26 -1.87
C GLU A 223 -17.75 22.86 -2.52
N ASP A 224 -17.45 21.56 -2.56
CA ASP A 224 -16.28 21.05 -3.27
C ASP A 224 -16.48 21.24 -4.79
N LYS A 225 -15.50 21.88 -5.44
CA LYS A 225 -15.58 22.33 -6.85
C LYS A 225 -14.89 21.37 -7.82
N GLY A 226 -14.74 20.12 -7.40
CA GLY A 226 -14.36 19.02 -8.28
C GLY A 226 -15.41 18.76 -9.36
N GLU A 227 -14.98 18.17 -10.47
CA GLU A 227 -15.90 17.59 -11.45
C GLU A 227 -16.50 16.31 -10.86
N GLU A 228 -17.82 16.11 -10.95
CA GLU A 228 -18.50 14.94 -10.39
C GLU A 228 -17.91 13.64 -10.99
N GLU A 229 -17.35 12.76 -10.15
CA GLU A 229 -16.63 11.56 -10.61
C GLU A 229 -17.62 10.51 -11.17
N THR A 230 -17.84 10.55 -12.48
CA THR A 230 -18.78 9.66 -13.17
C THR A 230 -18.14 8.32 -13.57
N PHE A 231 -18.95 7.25 -13.62
CA PHE A 231 -18.48 5.96 -14.14
C PHE A 231 -18.07 6.09 -15.62
N PRO A 232 -16.84 5.66 -15.99
CA PRO A 232 -16.36 5.77 -17.38
C PRO A 232 -17.21 4.90 -18.32
N ILE A 233 -17.48 5.42 -19.53
CA ILE A 233 -18.37 4.80 -20.52
C ILE A 233 -17.86 3.39 -20.88
N PRO A 234 -18.58 2.32 -20.51
CA PRO A 234 -18.00 0.99 -20.52
C PRO A 234 -18.07 0.34 -21.90
N LYS A 235 -16.91 -0.05 -22.42
CA LYS A 235 -16.73 -0.63 -23.78
C LYS A 235 -17.17 -2.11 -23.89
N ALA A 236 -17.77 -2.65 -22.82
CA ALA A 236 -18.38 -3.97 -22.67
C ALA A 236 -19.32 -3.96 -21.44
N PHE A 237 -20.10 -5.01 -21.18
CA PHE A 237 -20.93 -5.07 -19.97
C PHE A 237 -20.06 -5.24 -18.70
N VAL A 238 -19.95 -4.16 -17.92
CA VAL A 238 -19.23 -4.12 -16.62
C VAL A 238 -20.14 -4.36 -15.41
N GLY A 239 -21.45 -4.16 -15.56
CA GLY A 239 -22.42 -4.44 -14.49
C GLY A 239 -22.37 -3.50 -13.28
N ASN A 240 -21.83 -2.28 -13.40
CA ASN A 240 -21.67 -1.33 -12.26
C ASN A 240 -22.94 -1.09 -11.42
N GLN A 241 -24.13 -1.27 -11.99
CA GLN A 241 -25.41 -1.10 -11.30
C GLN A 241 -25.93 -2.37 -10.59
N LEU A 242 -25.33 -3.54 -10.85
CA LEU A 242 -25.73 -4.81 -10.22
C LEU A 242 -25.60 -4.84 -8.69
N PRO A 243 -24.56 -4.25 -8.04
CA PRO A 243 -24.45 -4.22 -6.59
C PRO A 243 -25.58 -3.47 -5.87
N PHE A 244 -26.31 -2.61 -6.58
CA PHE A 244 -27.40 -1.79 -6.04
C PHE A 244 -28.81 -2.37 -6.32
N VAL A 245 -28.90 -3.53 -6.97
CA VAL A 245 -30.19 -4.20 -7.24
C VAL A 245 -30.83 -4.62 -5.93
N GLY A 246 -32.04 -4.11 -5.67
CA GLY A 246 -32.78 -4.33 -4.41
C GLY A 246 -32.59 -3.23 -3.36
N PHE A 247 -31.76 -2.21 -3.61
CA PHE A 247 -31.59 -1.06 -2.70
C PHE A 247 -32.84 -0.18 -2.59
N THR A 248 -33.67 -0.14 -3.64
CA THR A 248 -34.91 0.67 -3.66
C THR A 248 -35.96 0.14 -2.68
N TYR A 249 -36.22 0.92 -1.62
CA TYR A 249 -37.21 0.61 -0.59
C TYR A 249 -38.27 1.72 -0.48
N TYR A 250 -39.54 1.33 -0.27
CA TYR A 250 -40.66 2.25 -0.02
C TYR A 250 -41.43 1.83 1.23
N SER A 251 -41.60 2.74 2.18
CA SER A 251 -42.41 2.49 3.37
C SER A 251 -43.90 2.60 3.04
N ASN A 252 -44.61 1.48 2.97
CA ASN A 252 -46.06 1.42 2.70
C ASN A 252 -46.93 1.83 3.92
N ARG A 253 -46.65 3.00 4.51
CA ARG A 253 -47.55 3.70 5.44
C ARG A 253 -48.45 4.70 4.72
N ARG A 254 -49.35 4.21 3.86
CA ARG A 254 -50.53 4.98 3.41
C ARG A 254 -51.79 4.48 4.10
N TYR A 255 -52.57 5.39 4.65
CA TYR A 255 -53.85 5.10 5.29
C TYR A 255 -54.81 4.41 4.31
N VAL A 256 -55.30 3.22 4.67
CA VAL A 256 -56.45 2.60 3.99
C VAL A 256 -57.73 3.30 4.50
N GLN A 257 -58.01 4.51 3.98
CA GLN A 257 -59.35 5.10 4.09
C GLN A 257 -60.25 4.49 3.02
N THR A 258 -60.99 3.43 3.40
CA THR A 258 -62.08 2.85 2.60
C THR A 258 -63.27 3.80 2.52
N LYS A 259 -63.16 4.84 1.68
CA LYS A 259 -64.31 5.66 1.28
C LYS A 259 -65.18 4.88 0.28
N ASN A 260 -66.14 4.15 0.83
CA ASN A 260 -67.29 3.67 0.07
C ASN A 260 -68.02 4.87 -0.56
N SER A 261 -68.12 4.88 -1.88
CA SER A 261 -68.94 5.83 -2.64
C SER A 261 -70.02 5.08 -3.42
N ASN A 262 -70.98 4.51 -2.70
CA ASN A 262 -72.29 4.24 -3.27
C ASN A 262 -72.98 5.60 -3.50
N ASP A 263 -73.18 5.99 -4.75
CA ASP A 263 -74.35 6.80 -5.07
C ASP A 263 -74.90 6.43 -6.45
N ASN A 264 -76.23 6.40 -6.56
CA ASN A 264 -76.92 5.68 -7.63
C ASN A 264 -78.28 6.32 -7.91
N ARG A 265 -78.36 7.17 -8.94
CA ARG A 265 -79.65 7.73 -9.42
C ARG A 265 -79.65 8.21 -10.88
N THR A 266 -80.28 7.38 -11.72
CA THR A 266 -81.32 7.72 -12.72
C THR A 266 -81.06 8.83 -13.76
N GLY A 267 -81.18 8.53 -15.07
CA GLY A 267 -81.27 9.64 -16.05
C GLY A 267 -81.42 9.43 -17.56
N SER A 268 -82.05 8.36 -18.09
CA SER A 268 -82.56 8.28 -19.49
C SER A 268 -81.58 8.17 -20.69
N SER A 269 -81.99 7.38 -21.68
CA SER A 269 -81.68 7.50 -23.13
C SER A 269 -80.25 7.84 -23.56
N MET A 270 -79.36 6.84 -23.58
CA MET A 270 -78.06 6.93 -24.28
C MET A 270 -78.04 6.19 -25.63
N ASP A 271 -77.15 6.61 -26.51
CA ASP A 271 -77.25 6.44 -27.95
C ASP A 271 -76.84 5.03 -28.46
N LYS A 272 -77.39 4.61 -29.61
CA LYS A 272 -76.98 3.40 -30.32
C LYS A 272 -75.49 3.42 -30.70
N SER A 273 -74.98 4.62 -30.99
CA SER A 273 -73.55 4.89 -31.21
C SER A 273 -72.68 4.50 -30.00
N VAL A 274 -73.17 4.63 -28.77
CA VAL A 274 -72.40 4.25 -27.57
C VAL A 274 -72.27 2.73 -27.44
N MET A 275 -73.32 1.98 -27.80
CA MET A 275 -73.29 0.51 -27.83
C MET A 275 -72.30 -0.02 -28.87
N GLU A 276 -72.30 0.50 -30.11
CA GLU A 276 -71.35 0.06 -31.14
C GLU A 276 -69.89 0.42 -30.79
N ASN A 277 -69.65 1.61 -30.22
CA ASN A 277 -68.32 1.99 -29.74
C ASN A 277 -67.88 1.14 -28.53
N MET A 278 -68.78 0.80 -27.60
CA MET A 278 -68.49 -0.14 -26.52
C MET A 278 -68.18 -1.54 -27.06
N GLN A 279 -68.95 -2.07 -28.01
CA GLN A 279 -68.68 -3.40 -28.57
C GLN A 279 -67.34 -3.44 -29.32
N LYS A 280 -66.97 -2.35 -30.01
CA LYS A 280 -65.65 -2.26 -30.64
C LYS A 280 -64.52 -2.17 -29.62
N MET A 281 -64.65 -1.33 -28.60
CA MET A 281 -63.66 -1.25 -27.52
C MET A 281 -63.58 -2.54 -26.68
N ILE A 282 -64.68 -3.29 -26.53
CA ILE A 282 -64.66 -4.63 -25.93
C ILE A 282 -63.86 -5.59 -26.81
N TYR A 283 -64.06 -5.59 -28.13
CA TYR A 283 -63.27 -6.42 -29.05
C TYR A 283 -61.76 -6.06 -29.01
N ASP A 284 -61.43 -4.77 -29.05
CA ASP A 284 -60.05 -4.28 -28.96
C ASP A 284 -59.40 -4.67 -27.61
N LEU A 285 -60.18 -4.66 -26.51
CA LEU A 285 -59.76 -5.12 -25.17
C LEU A 285 -59.68 -6.65 -25.05
N GLU A 286 -60.53 -7.41 -25.74
CA GLU A 286 -60.47 -8.87 -25.82
C GLU A 286 -59.23 -9.33 -26.59
N GLU A 287 -58.86 -8.63 -27.68
CA GLU A 287 -57.61 -8.84 -28.41
C GLU A 287 -56.39 -8.47 -27.56
N GLN A 288 -56.40 -7.33 -26.85
CA GLN A 288 -55.33 -6.99 -25.89
C GLN A 288 -55.22 -8.01 -24.77
N LEU A 289 -56.33 -8.45 -24.17
CA LEU A 289 -56.34 -9.47 -23.12
C LEU A 289 -55.82 -10.82 -23.62
N HIS A 290 -56.10 -11.19 -24.88
CA HIS A 290 -55.56 -12.41 -25.48
C HIS A 290 -54.04 -12.35 -25.65
N ASN A 291 -53.52 -11.22 -26.16
CA ASN A 291 -52.08 -10.99 -26.30
C ASN A 291 -51.36 -10.95 -24.94
N GLU A 292 -51.92 -10.25 -23.94
CA GLU A 292 -51.39 -10.24 -22.57
C GLU A 292 -51.44 -11.62 -21.91
N MET A 293 -52.49 -12.41 -22.14
CA MET A 293 -52.56 -13.79 -21.64
C MET A 293 -51.53 -14.70 -22.30
N GLN A 294 -51.25 -14.52 -23.60
CA GLN A 294 -50.20 -15.26 -24.32
C GLN A 294 -48.79 -14.87 -23.84
N LEU A 295 -48.53 -13.57 -23.63
CA LEU A 295 -47.30 -13.05 -23.02
C LEU A 295 -47.12 -13.57 -21.58
N LYS A 296 -48.20 -13.57 -20.78
CA LYS A 296 -48.22 -14.13 -19.43
C LYS A 296 -47.86 -15.62 -19.43
N ASP A 297 -48.42 -16.42 -20.34
CA ASP A 297 -48.16 -17.85 -20.40
C ASP A 297 -46.73 -18.15 -20.90
N GLU A 298 -46.18 -17.35 -21.82
CA GLU A 298 -44.74 -17.38 -22.15
C GLU A 298 -43.85 -17.03 -20.93
N MET A 299 -44.21 -16.00 -20.17
CA MET A 299 -43.45 -15.56 -19.00
C MET A 299 -43.57 -16.55 -17.84
N GLU A 300 -44.70 -17.21 -17.67
CA GLU A 300 -44.84 -18.37 -16.78
C GLU A 300 -44.00 -19.55 -17.26
N GLN A 301 -43.95 -19.85 -18.56
CA GLN A 301 -43.11 -20.93 -19.09
C GLN A 301 -41.61 -20.63 -18.88
N LYS A 302 -41.19 -19.39 -19.11
CA LYS A 302 -39.84 -18.89 -18.79
C LYS A 302 -39.57 -19.03 -17.28
N CYS A 303 -40.46 -18.55 -16.41
CA CYS A 303 -40.34 -18.68 -14.95
C CYS A 303 -40.24 -20.16 -14.49
N ARG A 304 -41.06 -21.06 -15.04
CA ARG A 304 -40.99 -22.51 -14.76
C ARG A 304 -39.64 -23.09 -15.18
N SER A 305 -39.09 -22.70 -16.34
CA SER A 305 -37.76 -23.15 -16.79
C SER A 305 -36.62 -22.61 -15.92
N SER A 306 -36.73 -21.36 -15.46
CA SER A 306 -35.80 -20.78 -14.49
C SER A 306 -35.86 -21.52 -13.15
N ASN A 307 -37.05 -21.79 -12.61
CA ASN A 307 -37.22 -22.53 -11.36
C ASN A 307 -36.66 -23.96 -11.46
N ILE A 308 -36.87 -24.68 -12.57
CA ILE A 308 -36.27 -26.00 -12.81
C ILE A 308 -34.73 -25.94 -12.85
N THR A 309 -34.16 -24.80 -13.28
CA THR A 309 -32.71 -24.58 -13.28
C THR A 309 -32.20 -24.23 -11.89
N LEU A 310 -32.95 -23.43 -11.13
CA LEU A 310 -32.66 -23.05 -9.75
C LEU A 310 -32.72 -24.28 -8.81
N ASP A 311 -33.70 -25.16 -8.99
CA ASP A 311 -33.83 -26.47 -8.30
C ASP A 311 -32.63 -27.41 -8.53
N LYS A 312 -31.94 -27.30 -9.67
CA LYS A 312 -30.70 -28.05 -9.94
C LYS A 312 -29.53 -27.44 -9.21
N ILE A 313 -29.34 -26.12 -9.33
CA ILE A 313 -28.29 -25.37 -8.64
C ILE A 313 -28.40 -25.56 -7.11
N MET A 314 -29.62 -25.59 -6.55
CA MET A 314 -29.83 -25.89 -5.14
C MET A 314 -29.38 -27.30 -4.73
N LYS A 315 -29.60 -28.32 -5.58
CA LYS A 315 -29.14 -29.69 -5.32
C LYS A 315 -27.62 -29.82 -5.44
N GLU A 316 -27.03 -29.21 -6.45
CA GLU A 316 -25.57 -29.11 -6.61
C GLU A 316 -24.93 -28.41 -5.40
N LEU A 317 -25.57 -27.35 -4.87
CA LEU A 317 -25.14 -26.65 -3.66
C LEU A 317 -25.31 -27.47 -2.37
N ASP A 318 -26.37 -28.26 -2.24
CA ASP A 318 -26.56 -29.20 -1.12
C ASP A 318 -25.54 -30.36 -1.16
N GLU A 319 -25.21 -30.88 -2.35
CA GLU A 319 -24.19 -31.90 -2.55
C GLU A 319 -22.79 -31.35 -2.20
N GLU A 320 -22.43 -30.16 -2.68
CA GLU A 320 -21.19 -29.46 -2.31
C GLU A 320 -21.14 -29.13 -0.81
N GLY A 321 -22.27 -28.70 -0.22
CA GLY A 321 -22.40 -28.47 1.22
C GLY A 321 -22.21 -29.73 2.07
N ASN A 322 -22.46 -30.92 1.52
CA ASN A 322 -22.20 -32.19 2.19
C ASN A 322 -20.75 -32.68 1.98
N GLN A 323 -20.14 -32.42 0.81
CA GLN A 323 -18.70 -32.62 0.61
C GLN A 323 -17.89 -31.75 1.58
N ARG A 324 -18.28 -30.47 1.74
CA ARG A 324 -17.65 -29.52 2.66
C ARG A 324 -17.68 -29.99 4.12
N LYS A 325 -18.82 -30.51 4.61
CA LYS A 325 -18.92 -31.11 5.96
C LYS A 325 -17.97 -32.30 6.16
N ASN A 326 -17.80 -33.15 5.14
CA ASN A 326 -16.86 -34.29 5.21
C ASN A 326 -15.40 -33.80 5.28
N LEU A 327 -15.06 -32.72 4.56
CA LEU A 327 -13.75 -32.08 4.66
C LEU A 327 -13.54 -31.43 6.04
N GLU A 328 -14.54 -30.72 6.58
CA GLU A 328 -14.50 -30.11 7.93
C GLU A 328 -14.31 -31.17 9.04
N LEU A 329 -14.99 -32.32 8.95
CA LEU A 329 -14.77 -33.47 9.84
C LEU A 329 -13.34 -34.02 9.73
N THR A 330 -12.78 -34.07 8.52
CA THR A 330 -11.42 -34.54 8.26
C THR A 330 -10.37 -33.56 8.82
N VAL A 331 -10.58 -32.25 8.65
CA VAL A 331 -9.73 -31.20 9.26
C VAL A 331 -9.78 -31.30 10.79
N SER A 332 -10.97 -31.42 11.39
CA SER A 332 -11.11 -31.57 12.85
C SER A 332 -10.43 -32.82 13.41
N GLN A 333 -10.28 -33.89 12.61
CA GLN A 333 -9.50 -35.06 12.99
C GLN A 333 -7.99 -34.78 12.97
N ILE A 334 -7.50 -34.13 11.90
CA ILE A 334 -6.09 -33.73 11.77
C ILE A 334 -5.69 -32.74 12.88
N GLU A 335 -6.59 -31.84 13.29
CA GLU A 335 -6.36 -30.91 14.41
C GLU A 335 -6.21 -31.63 15.76
N LYS A 336 -7.02 -32.67 16.02
CA LYS A 336 -6.89 -33.50 17.23
C LYS A 336 -5.54 -34.26 17.23
N GLU A 337 -5.11 -34.76 16.08
CA GLU A 337 -3.82 -35.43 15.92
C GLU A 337 -2.64 -34.45 16.09
N LYS A 338 -2.74 -33.22 15.55
CA LYS A 338 -1.80 -32.12 15.79
C LYS A 338 -1.69 -31.80 17.29
N MET A 339 -2.82 -31.68 18.01
CA MET A 339 -2.83 -31.43 19.45
C MET A 339 -2.19 -32.58 20.25
N ALA A 340 -2.45 -33.83 19.86
CA ALA A 340 -1.84 -35.01 20.49
C ALA A 340 -0.32 -35.11 20.23
N LEU A 341 0.16 -34.64 19.07
CA LEU A 341 1.59 -34.51 18.78
C LEU A 341 2.23 -33.36 19.56
N GLN A 342 1.55 -32.21 19.67
CA GLN A 342 2.05 -31.09 20.46
C GLN A 342 2.21 -31.45 21.95
N HIS A 343 1.26 -32.18 22.54
CA HIS A 343 1.41 -32.66 23.91
C HIS A 343 2.66 -33.55 24.09
N LYS A 344 2.93 -34.46 23.14
CA LYS A 344 4.14 -35.29 23.15
C LYS A 344 5.42 -34.46 23.04
N ILE A 345 5.44 -33.43 22.20
CA ILE A 345 6.59 -32.52 22.09
C ILE A 345 6.86 -31.83 23.44
N ASN A 346 5.81 -31.30 24.07
CA ASN A 346 5.92 -30.66 25.39
C ASN A 346 6.38 -31.66 26.48
N ASP A 347 5.95 -32.93 26.44
CA ASP A 347 6.43 -33.99 27.33
C ASP A 347 7.89 -34.40 27.09
N TYR A 348 8.39 -34.30 25.85
CA TYR A 348 9.81 -34.48 25.55
C TYR A 348 10.64 -33.28 26.01
N GLN A 349 10.16 -32.04 25.85
CA GLN A 349 10.82 -30.84 26.36
C GLN A 349 11.01 -30.91 27.88
N ARG A 350 9.96 -31.23 28.65
CA ARG A 350 10.07 -31.42 30.12
C ARG A 350 11.08 -32.50 30.54
N LYS A 351 11.27 -33.54 29.72
CA LYS A 351 12.29 -34.58 29.98
C LYS A 351 13.70 -34.08 29.70
N ILE A 352 13.88 -33.28 28.65
CA ILE A 352 15.16 -32.64 28.33
C ILE A 352 15.52 -31.64 29.44
N GLU A 353 14.57 -30.83 29.91
CA GLU A 353 14.73 -29.94 31.06
C GLU A 353 15.16 -30.71 32.32
N GLN A 354 14.45 -31.79 32.67
CA GLN A 354 14.78 -32.63 33.84
C GLN A 354 16.16 -33.30 33.75
N GLU A 355 16.59 -33.76 32.56
CA GLU A 355 17.95 -34.28 32.39
C GLU A 355 19.02 -33.16 32.42
N SER A 356 18.69 -31.96 31.92
CA SER A 356 19.61 -30.82 32.01
C SER A 356 19.81 -30.36 33.47
N GLU A 357 18.75 -30.39 34.28
CA GLU A 357 18.80 -30.03 35.70
C GLU A 357 19.56 -31.10 36.51
N LYS A 358 19.35 -32.39 36.24
CA LYS A 358 20.16 -33.48 36.82
C LYS A 358 21.64 -33.31 36.46
N ARG A 359 21.94 -33.06 35.19
CA ARG A 359 23.30 -32.85 34.71
C ARG A 359 23.97 -31.67 35.42
N ARG A 360 23.26 -30.55 35.57
CA ARG A 360 23.75 -29.37 36.29
C ARG A 360 24.06 -29.67 37.76
N ASN A 361 23.22 -30.47 38.42
CA ASN A 361 23.46 -30.91 39.79
C ASN A 361 24.68 -31.84 39.90
N VAL A 362 24.87 -32.77 38.97
CA VAL A 362 26.09 -33.62 38.91
C VAL A 362 27.35 -32.79 38.61
N GLU A 363 27.26 -31.79 37.72
CA GLU A 363 28.37 -30.86 37.44
C GLU A 363 28.73 -30.02 38.68
N ASN A 364 27.74 -29.63 39.49
CA ASN A 364 27.95 -28.98 40.81
C ASN A 364 28.59 -29.92 41.84
N GLU A 365 28.15 -31.18 41.95
CA GLU A 365 28.79 -32.20 42.81
C GLU A 365 30.25 -32.45 42.39
N VAL A 366 30.53 -32.54 41.08
CA VAL A 366 31.90 -32.68 40.55
C VAL A 366 32.76 -31.45 40.87
N SER A 367 32.19 -30.24 40.94
CA SER A 367 32.92 -29.05 41.41
C SER A 367 33.26 -29.14 42.90
N THR A 368 32.28 -29.44 43.77
CA THR A 368 32.54 -29.49 45.23
C THR A 368 33.47 -30.64 45.61
N LEU A 369 33.46 -31.76 44.86
CA LEU A 369 34.42 -32.85 45.01
C LEU A 369 35.83 -32.50 44.51
N LYS A 370 35.98 -31.61 43.51
CA LYS A 370 37.28 -31.03 43.13
C LYS A 370 37.85 -30.17 44.25
N ASP A 371 37.04 -29.31 44.84
CA ASP A 371 37.50 -28.40 45.91
C ASP A 371 37.97 -29.20 47.15
N GLN A 372 37.22 -30.24 47.54
CA GLN A 372 37.62 -31.18 48.59
C GLN A 372 38.91 -31.96 48.24
N MET A 373 39.12 -32.30 46.97
CA MET A 373 40.37 -32.90 46.48
C MET A 373 41.56 -31.95 46.49
N GLU A 374 41.34 -30.64 46.41
CA GLU A 374 42.42 -29.63 46.41
C GLU A 374 42.91 -29.32 47.83
N ASP A 375 42.03 -29.34 48.84
CA ASP A 375 42.42 -29.18 50.24
C ASP A 375 43.14 -30.42 50.83
N LEU A 376 42.73 -31.64 50.45
CA LEU A 376 43.39 -32.87 50.91
C LEU A 376 44.84 -33.02 50.43
N LYS A 377 45.26 -32.30 49.37
CA LYS A 377 46.65 -32.30 48.86
C LYS A 377 47.65 -31.54 49.74
N LYS A 378 47.19 -30.69 50.68
CA LYS A 378 48.07 -29.72 51.38
C LYS A 378 48.94 -30.32 52.51
N ILE A 379 48.78 -31.60 52.87
CA ILE A 379 49.34 -32.16 54.12
C ILE A 379 50.51 -33.14 53.92
N SER A 380 50.69 -33.76 52.75
CA SER A 380 51.68 -34.85 52.56
C SER A 380 52.87 -34.46 51.66
N GLN A 381 53.85 -33.76 52.23
CA GLN A 381 55.18 -33.58 51.61
C GLN A 381 56.25 -34.28 52.45
N HIS A 382 57.02 -35.22 51.85
CA HIS A 382 58.48 -35.13 51.64
C HIS A 382 59.18 -36.43 51.13
N SER A 383 58.46 -37.49 50.71
CA SER A 383 59.08 -38.82 50.45
C SER A 383 58.80 -39.50 49.09
N GLN A 384 58.11 -38.88 48.13
CA GLN A 384 57.70 -39.54 46.86
C GLN A 384 58.32 -38.98 45.56
N ILE A 385 59.04 -37.85 45.65
CA ILE A 385 59.54 -37.01 44.54
C ILE A 385 60.41 -37.76 43.50
N THR A 386 61.01 -38.90 43.87
CA THR A 386 61.86 -39.71 42.97
C THR A 386 61.11 -40.76 42.15
N ASN A 387 59.98 -41.30 42.62
CA ASN A 387 59.20 -42.29 41.88
C ASN A 387 58.10 -41.64 41.03
N GLU A 388 57.48 -40.56 41.52
CA GLU A 388 56.38 -39.86 40.83
C GLU A 388 56.77 -39.43 39.42
N LYS A 389 58.02 -38.99 39.20
CA LYS A 389 58.52 -38.57 37.88
C LYS A 389 58.50 -39.68 36.82
N ILE A 390 58.62 -40.95 37.19
CA ILE A 390 58.54 -42.06 36.24
C ILE A 390 57.08 -42.29 35.85
N THR A 391 56.20 -42.41 36.84
CA THR A 391 54.76 -42.61 36.63
C THR A 391 54.11 -41.43 35.90
N GLN A 392 54.53 -40.19 36.18
CA GLN A 392 53.99 -38.99 35.56
C GLN A 392 54.41 -38.85 34.09
N LEU A 393 55.64 -39.25 33.73
CA LEU A 393 56.07 -39.32 32.32
C LEU A 393 55.34 -40.44 31.55
N GLN A 394 55.05 -41.58 32.20
CA GLN A 394 54.22 -42.63 31.60
C GLN A 394 52.78 -42.15 31.39
N LYS A 395 52.17 -41.50 32.39
CA LYS A 395 50.81 -40.94 32.32
C LYS A 395 50.69 -39.86 31.24
N GLN A 396 51.67 -38.96 31.12
CA GLN A 396 51.71 -37.96 30.04
C GLN A 396 51.85 -38.59 28.64
N LEU A 397 52.57 -39.70 28.51
CA LEU A 397 52.67 -40.44 27.25
C LEU A 397 51.34 -41.12 26.89
N GLU A 398 50.62 -41.65 27.89
CA GLU A 398 49.32 -42.32 27.70
C GLU A 398 48.22 -41.31 27.37
N GLU A 399 48.14 -40.20 28.12
CA GLU A 399 47.25 -39.05 27.85
C GLU A 399 47.48 -38.46 26.44
N ALA A 400 48.74 -38.31 26.02
CA ALA A 400 49.06 -37.84 24.67
C ALA A 400 48.66 -38.83 23.56
N ASN A 401 48.74 -40.14 23.82
CA ASN A 401 48.29 -41.16 22.86
C ASN A 401 46.76 -41.20 22.75
N ASP A 402 46.03 -41.00 23.84
CA ASP A 402 44.55 -40.92 23.81
C ASP A 402 44.05 -39.61 23.18
N LEU A 403 44.71 -38.48 23.43
CA LEU A 403 44.49 -37.23 22.68
C LEU A 403 44.66 -37.46 21.17
N LEU A 404 45.79 -38.06 20.74
CA LEU A 404 46.04 -38.38 19.34
C LEU A 404 45.01 -39.37 18.75
N ARG A 405 44.48 -40.30 19.57
CA ARG A 405 43.39 -41.21 19.20
C ARG A 405 42.09 -40.42 18.93
N THR A 406 41.70 -39.55 19.84
CA THR A 406 40.48 -38.74 19.70
C THR A 406 40.59 -37.73 18.56
N GLU A 407 41.76 -37.14 18.32
CA GLU A 407 42.03 -36.24 17.19
C GLU A 407 41.97 -36.98 15.84
N SER A 408 42.49 -38.22 15.79
CA SER A 408 42.31 -39.10 14.62
C SER A 408 40.81 -39.38 14.36
N GLU A 409 40.03 -39.68 15.40
CA GLU A 409 38.59 -39.93 15.28
C GLU A 409 37.75 -38.69 14.95
N THR A 410 38.15 -37.48 15.38
CA THR A 410 37.51 -36.24 14.92
C THR A 410 37.90 -35.92 13.49
N ALA A 411 39.17 -36.11 13.09
CA ALA A 411 39.60 -35.94 11.70
C ALA A 411 38.89 -36.91 10.73
N VAL A 412 38.63 -38.16 11.13
CA VAL A 412 37.82 -39.11 10.35
C VAL A 412 36.35 -38.65 10.26
N ARG A 413 35.76 -38.18 11.37
CA ARG A 413 34.39 -37.62 11.36
C ARG A 413 34.26 -36.38 10.47
N LEU A 414 35.21 -35.45 10.54
CA LEU A 414 35.26 -34.25 9.70
C LEU A 414 35.40 -34.60 8.20
N ARG A 415 36.24 -35.60 7.85
CA ARG A 415 36.33 -36.10 6.45
C ARG A 415 35.02 -36.74 5.97
N LYS A 416 34.28 -37.43 6.85
CA LYS A 416 32.96 -38.00 6.52
C LYS A 416 31.92 -36.89 6.33
N GLY A 417 31.86 -35.93 7.24
CA GLY A 417 31.00 -34.74 7.10
C GLY A 417 31.29 -33.94 5.83
N ASN A 418 32.56 -33.74 5.48
CA ASN A 418 32.95 -33.02 4.26
C ASN A 418 32.57 -33.80 2.96
N THR A 419 32.64 -35.14 2.98
CA THR A 419 32.19 -35.97 1.84
C THR A 419 30.68 -36.16 1.76
N GLU A 420 29.95 -35.93 2.85
CA GLU A 420 28.48 -35.83 2.86
C GLU A 420 28.01 -34.44 2.39
N MET A 421 28.69 -33.36 2.85
CA MET A 421 28.47 -31.99 2.39
C MET A 421 28.73 -31.83 0.88
N SER A 422 29.85 -32.37 0.37
CA SER A 422 30.19 -32.30 -1.06
C SER A 422 29.16 -33.03 -1.96
N LYS A 423 28.52 -34.10 -1.47
CA LYS A 423 27.40 -34.74 -2.17
C LYS A 423 26.15 -33.86 -2.17
N SER A 424 25.84 -33.23 -1.04
CA SER A 424 24.70 -32.30 -0.93
C SER A 424 24.86 -31.10 -1.87
N LEU A 425 26.06 -30.52 -1.93
CA LEU A 425 26.41 -29.46 -2.89
C LEU A 425 26.17 -29.90 -4.35
N SER A 426 26.68 -31.09 -4.73
CA SER A 426 26.46 -31.65 -6.08
C SER A 426 24.98 -31.90 -6.40
N GLN A 427 24.16 -32.24 -5.41
CA GLN A 427 22.71 -32.40 -5.57
C GLN A 427 22.00 -31.04 -5.75
N VAL A 428 22.42 -30.00 -5.02
CA VAL A 428 21.93 -28.63 -5.19
C VAL A 428 22.32 -28.06 -6.55
N GLU A 429 23.54 -28.31 -7.04
CA GLU A 429 23.95 -27.94 -8.40
C GLU A 429 23.08 -28.60 -9.48
N SER A 430 22.68 -29.86 -9.30
CA SER A 430 21.78 -30.55 -10.24
C SER A 430 20.39 -29.91 -10.26
N LEU A 431 19.82 -29.64 -9.09
CA LEU A 431 18.53 -28.96 -8.94
C LEU A 431 18.54 -27.54 -9.55
N ASN A 432 19.64 -26.80 -9.38
CA ASN A 432 19.80 -25.46 -9.97
C ASN A 432 19.80 -25.52 -11.51
N ARG A 433 20.46 -26.51 -12.12
CA ARG A 433 20.43 -26.70 -13.59
C ARG A 433 19.04 -27.08 -14.11
N GLU A 434 18.30 -27.92 -13.38
CA GLU A 434 16.90 -28.25 -13.72
C GLU A 434 15.99 -27.01 -13.62
N LEU A 435 16.17 -26.18 -12.60
CA LEU A 435 15.47 -24.89 -12.43
C LEU A 435 15.78 -23.93 -13.59
N GLN A 436 17.04 -23.79 -13.98
CA GLN A 436 17.46 -22.93 -15.10
C GLN A 436 16.81 -23.36 -16.43
N GLU A 437 16.75 -24.65 -16.73
CA GLU A 437 16.10 -25.13 -17.96
C GLU A 437 14.56 -24.98 -17.88
N ARG A 438 13.93 -25.19 -16.70
CA ARG A 438 12.49 -24.87 -16.51
C ARG A 438 12.20 -23.39 -16.74
N CYS A 439 13.02 -22.47 -16.20
CA CYS A 439 12.89 -21.04 -16.43
C CYS A 439 12.99 -20.69 -17.93
N ARG A 440 13.94 -21.30 -18.64
CA ARG A 440 14.09 -21.12 -20.10
C ARG A 440 12.88 -21.60 -20.90
N VAL A 441 12.29 -22.75 -20.52
CA VAL A 441 11.07 -23.26 -21.16
C VAL A 441 9.87 -22.34 -20.89
N LEU A 442 9.72 -21.84 -19.66
CA LEU A 442 8.69 -20.88 -19.28
C LEU A 442 8.83 -19.54 -20.01
N GLU A 443 10.06 -19.05 -20.19
CA GLU A 443 10.36 -17.81 -20.94
C GLU A 443 10.02 -17.96 -22.44
N SER A 444 10.33 -19.12 -23.03
CA SER A 444 9.92 -19.46 -24.40
C SER A 444 8.39 -19.56 -24.55
N ALA A 445 7.70 -20.15 -23.56
CA ALA A 445 6.24 -20.23 -23.54
C ALA A 445 5.58 -18.84 -23.39
N LYS A 446 6.13 -17.98 -22.53
CA LYS A 446 5.72 -16.58 -22.37
C LYS A 446 5.79 -15.82 -23.69
N LEU A 447 6.92 -15.93 -24.39
CA LEU A 447 7.14 -15.27 -25.70
C LEU A 447 6.14 -15.72 -26.78
N GLN A 448 5.71 -16.98 -26.73
CA GLN A 448 4.66 -17.49 -27.62
C GLN A 448 3.28 -16.94 -27.23
N VAL A 449 2.93 -16.90 -25.94
CA VAL A 449 1.66 -16.30 -25.46
C VAL A 449 1.59 -14.79 -25.76
N GLU A 450 2.69 -14.05 -25.62
CA GLU A 450 2.76 -12.63 -26.00
C GLU A 450 2.50 -12.43 -27.50
N LYS A 451 3.05 -13.30 -28.35
CA LYS A 451 2.83 -13.29 -29.81
C LYS A 451 1.37 -13.60 -30.17
N ASP A 452 0.75 -14.57 -29.50
CA ASP A 452 -0.64 -14.98 -29.75
C ASP A 452 -1.64 -13.93 -29.24
N TYR A 453 -1.31 -13.25 -28.13
CA TYR A 453 -2.03 -12.06 -27.65
C TYR A 453 -2.08 -10.96 -28.72
N TYR A 454 -0.94 -10.61 -29.35
CA TYR A 454 -0.93 -9.59 -30.42
C TYR A 454 -1.74 -10.00 -31.65
N GLN A 455 -1.80 -11.29 -32.00
CA GLN A 455 -2.65 -11.78 -33.09
C GLN A 455 -4.14 -11.69 -32.73
N LEU A 456 -4.51 -12.04 -31.50
CA LEU A 456 -5.89 -11.96 -31.01
C LEU A 456 -6.37 -10.50 -30.90
N GLN A 457 -5.48 -9.59 -30.49
CA GLN A 457 -5.76 -8.15 -30.49
C GLN A 457 -6.03 -7.63 -31.92
N ALA A 458 -5.18 -7.98 -32.90
CA ALA A 458 -5.39 -7.57 -34.30
C ALA A 458 -6.70 -8.13 -34.90
N ALA A 459 -7.09 -9.34 -34.53
CA ALA A 459 -8.38 -9.93 -34.92
C ALA A 459 -9.57 -9.16 -34.30
N LEU A 460 -9.50 -8.85 -32.99
CA LEU A 460 -10.51 -8.08 -32.26
C LEU A 460 -10.66 -6.65 -32.81
N GLU A 461 -9.56 -6.03 -33.24
CA GLU A 461 -9.58 -4.71 -33.90
C GLU A 461 -10.22 -4.75 -35.29
N SER A 462 -10.15 -5.88 -36.03
CA SER A 462 -10.93 -6.03 -37.26
C SER A 462 -12.42 -6.22 -36.98
N GLU A 463 -12.77 -7.19 -36.13
CA GLU A 463 -14.15 -7.47 -35.71
C GLU A 463 -14.89 -6.21 -35.22
N ARG A 464 -14.17 -5.29 -34.56
CA ARG A 464 -14.72 -3.98 -34.16
C ARG A 464 -15.04 -3.05 -35.33
N ARG A 465 -14.19 -2.98 -36.37
CA ARG A 465 -14.47 -2.19 -37.59
C ARG A 465 -15.63 -2.77 -38.39
N ASP A 466 -15.68 -4.09 -38.47
CA ASP A 466 -16.71 -4.82 -39.21
C ASP A 466 -18.09 -4.66 -38.51
N ARG A 467 -18.12 -4.69 -37.17
CA ARG A 467 -19.30 -4.33 -36.37
C ARG A 467 -19.69 -2.84 -36.47
N SER A 468 -18.74 -1.91 -36.63
CA SER A 468 -19.07 -0.49 -36.85
C SER A 468 -19.85 -0.31 -38.16
N HIS A 469 -19.33 -0.86 -39.26
CA HIS A 469 -20.02 -0.86 -40.56
C HIS A 469 -21.39 -1.54 -40.49
N GLY A 470 -21.51 -2.65 -39.76
CA GLY A 470 -22.79 -3.31 -39.50
C GLY A 470 -23.78 -2.40 -38.75
N SER A 471 -23.31 -1.66 -37.74
CA SER A 471 -24.14 -0.72 -36.98
C SER A 471 -24.56 0.50 -37.81
N GLU A 472 -23.67 1.02 -38.66
CA GLU A 472 -23.96 2.14 -39.57
C GLU A 472 -25.01 1.73 -40.61
N MET A 473 -24.85 0.55 -41.23
CA MET A 473 -25.83 -0.04 -42.15
C MET A 473 -27.20 -0.28 -41.49
N ILE A 474 -27.23 -0.73 -40.23
CA ILE A 474 -28.49 -0.86 -39.46
C ILE A 474 -29.13 0.52 -39.23
N GLY A 475 -28.34 1.56 -38.96
CA GLY A 475 -28.81 2.95 -38.85
C GLY A 475 -29.45 3.47 -40.14
N GLU A 476 -28.79 3.29 -41.28
CA GLU A 476 -29.33 3.66 -42.60
C GLU A 476 -30.65 2.93 -42.91
N LEU A 477 -30.71 1.63 -42.63
CA LEU A 477 -31.93 0.82 -42.81
C LEU A 477 -33.06 1.26 -41.86
N GLN A 478 -32.76 1.64 -40.61
CA GLN A 478 -33.75 2.18 -39.68
C GLN A 478 -34.32 3.52 -40.15
N VAL A 479 -33.46 4.44 -40.63
CA VAL A 479 -33.89 5.71 -41.24
C VAL A 479 -34.74 5.48 -42.48
N ARG A 480 -34.42 4.46 -43.28
CA ARG A 480 -35.24 4.09 -44.45
C ARG A 480 -36.60 3.52 -44.04
N ILE A 481 -36.66 2.69 -43.00
CA ILE A 481 -37.91 2.12 -42.47
C ILE A 481 -38.82 3.21 -41.91
N THR A 482 -38.30 4.14 -41.10
CA THR A 482 -39.13 5.24 -40.54
C THR A 482 -39.64 6.18 -41.63
N THR A 483 -38.83 6.46 -42.66
CA THR A 483 -39.26 7.23 -43.84
C THR A 483 -40.44 6.54 -44.55
N LEU A 484 -40.34 5.23 -44.82
CA LEU A 484 -41.40 4.45 -45.47
C LEU A 484 -42.66 4.33 -44.60
N GLN A 485 -42.53 4.29 -43.27
CA GLN A 485 -43.66 4.31 -42.34
C GLN A 485 -44.42 5.64 -42.39
N GLU A 486 -43.71 6.77 -42.45
CA GLU A 486 -44.33 8.10 -42.58
C GLU A 486 -44.95 8.30 -43.98
N GLU A 487 -44.36 7.76 -45.04
CA GLU A 487 -44.97 7.69 -46.39
C GLU A 487 -46.27 6.87 -46.38
N LEU A 488 -46.28 5.67 -45.79
CA LEU A 488 -47.47 4.81 -45.67
C LEU A 488 -48.60 5.47 -44.85
N LYS A 489 -48.25 6.13 -43.75
CA LYS A 489 -49.17 6.93 -42.91
C LYS A 489 -49.79 8.09 -43.70
N ASN A 490 -49.00 8.80 -44.49
CA ASN A 490 -49.50 9.85 -45.38
C ASN A 490 -50.38 9.31 -46.51
N LEU A 491 -50.05 8.15 -47.10
CA LEU A 491 -50.91 7.47 -48.09
C LEU A 491 -52.25 7.04 -47.47
N LYS A 492 -52.25 6.48 -46.25
CA LYS A 492 -53.47 6.11 -45.52
C LYS A 492 -54.37 7.33 -45.24
N ASN A 493 -53.80 8.44 -44.73
CA ASN A 493 -54.54 9.69 -44.51
C ASN A 493 -55.17 10.23 -45.81
N ASN A 494 -54.46 10.12 -46.94
CA ASN A 494 -55.00 10.52 -48.25
C ASN A 494 -56.13 9.60 -48.72
N LEU A 495 -56.03 8.28 -48.49
CA LEU A 495 -57.08 7.32 -48.82
C LEU A 495 -58.36 7.60 -48.01
N GLU A 496 -58.24 7.77 -46.69
CA GLU A 496 -59.38 8.08 -45.80
C GLU A 496 -60.10 9.37 -46.23
N ARG A 497 -59.36 10.41 -46.65
CA ARG A 497 -59.95 11.63 -47.23
C ARG A 497 -60.72 11.34 -48.52
N VAL A 498 -60.14 10.59 -49.46
CA VAL A 498 -60.78 10.25 -50.74
C VAL A 498 -62.03 9.38 -50.53
N GLU A 499 -62.03 8.48 -49.53
CA GLU A 499 -63.22 7.71 -49.18
C GLU A 499 -64.34 8.59 -48.58
N ALA A 500 -63.99 9.58 -47.75
CA ALA A 500 -64.95 10.56 -47.22
C ALA A 500 -65.55 11.44 -48.34
N GLU A 501 -64.72 11.92 -49.27
CA GLU A 501 -65.16 12.67 -50.46
C GLU A 501 -66.08 11.82 -51.36
N ARG A 502 -65.72 10.54 -51.59
CA ARG A 502 -66.55 9.57 -52.33
C ARG A 502 -67.90 9.33 -51.65
N LYS A 503 -67.93 9.21 -50.32
CA LYS A 503 -69.16 9.06 -49.54
C LYS A 503 -70.06 10.30 -49.67
N GLN A 504 -69.48 11.50 -49.53
CA GLN A 504 -70.21 12.76 -49.71
C GLN A 504 -70.70 12.96 -51.15
N ALA A 505 -69.99 12.45 -52.16
CA ALA A 505 -70.47 12.42 -53.54
C ALA A 505 -71.66 11.46 -53.70
N GLN A 506 -71.60 10.26 -53.13
CA GLN A 506 -72.70 9.29 -53.15
C GLN A 506 -73.95 9.83 -52.44
N ASP A 507 -73.81 10.48 -51.28
CA ASP A 507 -74.95 11.03 -50.55
C ASP A 507 -75.64 12.19 -51.31
N ARG A 508 -74.87 12.99 -52.07
CA ARG A 508 -75.42 14.00 -52.99
C ARG A 508 -76.16 13.37 -54.18
N LEU A 509 -75.64 12.28 -54.75
CA LEU A 509 -76.32 11.52 -55.81
C LEU A 509 -77.65 10.94 -55.28
N ASN A 510 -77.60 10.26 -54.13
CA ASN A 510 -78.76 9.69 -53.45
C ASN A 510 -79.84 10.75 -53.12
N HIS A 511 -79.45 12.00 -52.88
CA HIS A 511 -80.37 13.12 -52.66
C HIS A 511 -81.03 13.57 -53.98
N SER A 512 -80.23 13.79 -55.03
CA SER A 512 -80.72 14.18 -56.36
C SER A 512 -81.67 13.14 -56.97
N GLU A 513 -81.40 11.84 -56.77
CA GLU A 513 -82.30 10.76 -57.19
C GLU A 513 -83.65 10.81 -56.45
N LYS A 514 -83.66 11.15 -55.14
CA LYS A 514 -84.91 11.34 -54.39
C LYS A 514 -85.70 12.55 -54.86
N GLU A 515 -85.03 13.67 -55.14
CA GLU A 515 -85.68 14.86 -55.72
C GLU A 515 -86.28 14.55 -57.10
N LYS A 516 -85.52 13.86 -57.97
CA LYS A 516 -86.01 13.41 -59.28
C LYS A 516 -87.24 12.51 -59.12
N ASN A 517 -87.20 11.51 -58.24
CA ASN A 517 -88.33 10.60 -58.02
C ASN A 517 -89.56 11.34 -57.48
N ASN A 518 -89.38 12.33 -56.59
CA ASN A 518 -90.47 13.18 -56.10
C ASN A 518 -91.09 14.03 -57.22
N LEU A 519 -90.26 14.62 -58.09
CA LEU A 519 -90.71 15.36 -59.28
C LEU A 519 -91.45 14.45 -60.28
N GLU A 520 -90.98 13.23 -60.46
CA GLU A 520 -91.61 12.22 -61.32
C GLU A 520 -92.97 11.76 -60.76
N ILE A 521 -93.12 11.67 -59.43
CA ILE A 521 -94.40 11.41 -58.76
C ILE A 521 -95.37 12.58 -58.93
N ASP A 522 -94.94 13.83 -58.73
CA ASP A 522 -95.76 15.04 -58.93
C ASP A 522 -96.19 15.21 -60.40
N LEU A 523 -95.29 14.95 -61.36
CA LEU A 523 -95.62 14.92 -62.79
C LEU A 523 -96.66 13.85 -63.12
N ASN A 524 -96.50 12.62 -62.59
CA ASN A 524 -97.48 11.55 -62.79
C ASN A 524 -98.84 11.88 -62.14
N TYR A 525 -98.85 12.50 -60.96
CA TYR A 525 -100.09 12.96 -60.31
C TYR A 525 -100.80 14.04 -61.13
N LYS A 526 -100.06 15.03 -61.64
CA LYS A 526 -100.59 16.07 -62.55
C LYS A 526 -101.11 15.47 -63.86
N LEU A 527 -100.39 14.50 -64.43
CA LEU A 527 -100.79 13.81 -65.65
C LEU A 527 -102.06 12.99 -65.44
N LYS A 528 -102.19 12.27 -64.32
CA LYS A 528 -103.43 11.57 -63.95
C LYS A 528 -104.60 12.54 -63.71
N SER A 529 -104.37 13.65 -63.01
CA SER A 529 -105.37 14.73 -62.84
C SER A 529 -105.82 15.35 -64.17
N LEU A 530 -104.97 15.39 -65.19
CA LEU A 530 -105.34 15.84 -66.54
C LEU A 530 -106.11 14.75 -67.31
N GLN A 531 -105.76 13.48 -67.16
CA GLN A 531 -106.53 12.35 -67.71
C GLN A 531 -107.93 12.28 -67.12
N ASP A 532 -108.09 12.40 -65.80
CA ASP A 532 -109.39 12.31 -65.13
C ASP A 532 -110.34 13.44 -65.55
N ARG A 533 -109.80 14.65 -65.75
CA ARG A 533 -110.55 15.77 -66.34
C ARG A 533 -110.94 15.51 -67.79
N LEU A 534 -110.05 14.92 -68.60
CA LEU A 534 -110.36 14.56 -69.99
C LEU A 534 -111.43 13.45 -70.06
N GLU A 535 -111.41 12.47 -69.15
CA GLU A 535 -112.47 11.46 -69.05
C GLU A 535 -113.80 12.04 -68.57
N GLN A 536 -113.79 13.04 -67.68
CA GLN A 536 -114.99 13.80 -67.31
C GLN A 536 -115.58 14.54 -68.52
N GLU A 537 -114.79 15.37 -69.21
CA GLU A 537 -115.18 16.07 -70.45
C GLU A 537 -115.73 15.10 -71.52
N VAL A 538 -115.07 13.94 -71.70
CA VAL A 538 -115.53 12.88 -72.63
C VAL A 538 -116.85 12.25 -72.18
N ASN A 539 -117.10 12.09 -70.88
CA ASN A 539 -118.38 11.61 -70.36
C ASN A 539 -119.49 12.67 -70.45
N GLU A 540 -119.19 13.94 -70.22
CA GLU A 540 -120.15 15.05 -70.43
C GLU A 540 -120.50 15.20 -71.93
N HIS A 541 -119.52 15.00 -72.82
CA HIS A 541 -119.75 14.85 -74.26
C HIS A 541 -120.55 13.59 -74.64
N LYS A 542 -120.38 12.45 -73.96
CA LYS A 542 -121.25 11.28 -74.15
C LYS A 542 -122.68 11.53 -73.67
N VAL A 543 -122.88 12.20 -72.53
CA VAL A 543 -124.20 12.52 -71.97
C VAL A 543 -124.95 13.52 -72.85
N THR A 544 -124.27 14.55 -73.37
CA THR A 544 -124.86 15.48 -74.34
C THR A 544 -125.15 14.80 -75.68
N LYS A 545 -124.27 13.92 -76.17
CA LYS A 545 -124.52 13.09 -77.37
C LYS A 545 -125.73 12.16 -77.20
N ALA A 546 -125.86 11.52 -76.04
CA ALA A 546 -126.99 10.64 -75.71
C ALA A 546 -128.34 11.38 -75.62
N ARG A 547 -128.33 12.69 -75.31
CA ARG A 547 -129.53 13.55 -75.34
C ARG A 547 -129.95 14.00 -76.75
N LEU A 548 -129.18 13.70 -77.79
CA LEU A 548 -129.44 14.13 -79.18
C LEU A 548 -129.71 12.98 -80.16
N THR A 549 -129.82 11.74 -79.68
CA THR A 549 -130.08 10.56 -80.52
C THR A 549 -131.26 9.72 -80.00
N ASP A 550 -132.42 10.35 -79.81
CA ASP A 550 -133.71 9.68 -79.60
C ASP A 550 -134.81 10.27 -80.49
N LYS A 551 -134.55 10.32 -81.81
CA LYS A 551 -135.58 10.52 -82.82
C LYS A 551 -135.18 9.96 -84.19
N HIS A 552 -136.03 9.06 -84.69
CA HIS A 552 -136.08 8.48 -86.04
C HIS A 552 -134.99 7.45 -86.40
N GLN A 553 -135.42 6.19 -86.27
CA GLN A 553 -134.87 5.00 -86.93
C GLN A 553 -135.18 5.02 -88.44
N SER A 554 -134.67 4.01 -89.14
CA SER A 554 -135.24 3.43 -90.38
C SER A 554 -135.03 4.23 -91.69
N ILE A 555 -134.77 3.61 -92.85
CA ILE A 555 -134.65 2.18 -93.15
C ILE A 555 -133.71 1.88 -94.36
N GLU A 556 -133.18 0.66 -94.35
CA GLU A 556 -132.93 -0.32 -95.45
C GLU A 556 -133.27 0.07 -96.93
N GLU A 557 -132.68 -0.51 -97.99
CA GLU A 557 -131.63 -1.54 -98.16
C GLU A 557 -131.03 -1.55 -99.61
N ALA A 558 -130.10 -2.48 -99.87
CA ALA A 558 -129.87 -3.31 -101.09
C ALA A 558 -130.41 -2.92 -102.49
N LYS A 559 -129.77 -3.27 -103.64
CA LYS A 559 -128.47 -3.92 -103.96
C LYS A 559 -128.16 -3.80 -105.48
N SER A 560 -126.88 -4.07 -105.82
CA SER A 560 -126.37 -4.67 -107.09
C SER A 560 -126.07 -3.83 -108.36
N VAL A 561 -124.78 -3.89 -108.76
CA VAL A 561 -124.22 -4.35 -110.07
C VAL A 561 -124.73 -3.73 -111.39
N ALA A 562 -123.89 -3.27 -112.35
CA ALA A 562 -122.46 -2.90 -112.36
C ALA A 562 -122.06 -2.22 -113.70
N MET A 563 -120.93 -1.47 -113.70
CA MET A 563 -119.98 -1.25 -114.83
C MET A 563 -120.49 -0.52 -116.12
N CYS A 564 -119.71 0.32 -116.82
CA CYS A 564 -118.33 0.80 -116.60
C CYS A 564 -118.09 2.15 -117.28
N GLY A 565 -117.25 3.01 -116.66
CA GLY A 565 -116.38 3.94 -117.40
C GLY A 565 -116.64 5.45 -117.18
N LYS A 566 -115.60 6.29 -117.11
CA LYS A 566 -114.18 6.02 -116.82
C LYS A 566 -113.48 7.35 -116.43
N ASN A 567 -112.32 7.23 -115.77
CA ASN A 567 -111.35 8.30 -115.48
C ASN A 567 -111.82 9.42 -114.51
N GLY A 568 -111.21 9.46 -113.32
CA GLY A 568 -111.41 10.55 -112.33
C GLY A 568 -110.98 10.20 -110.91
N LYS A 569 -111.07 8.93 -110.47
CA LYS A 569 -110.83 8.54 -109.07
C LYS A 569 -109.39 8.17 -108.68
N LYS A 570 -108.54 7.70 -109.62
CA LYS A 570 -107.19 7.17 -109.30
C LYS A 570 -106.32 8.11 -108.44
N VAL A 571 -106.33 9.42 -108.72
CA VAL A 571 -105.42 10.40 -108.10
C VAL A 571 -105.62 10.56 -106.58
N LYS A 572 -106.81 10.26 -106.03
CA LYS A 572 -107.06 10.40 -104.58
C LYS A 572 -106.60 9.17 -103.77
N GLU A 573 -106.81 7.97 -104.28
CA GLU A 573 -106.35 6.73 -103.64
C GLU A 573 -104.82 6.63 -103.69
N GLU A 574 -104.22 7.00 -104.83
CA GLU A 574 -102.77 7.01 -105.04
C GLU A 574 -102.04 8.04 -104.14
N ARG A 575 -102.66 9.21 -103.89
CA ARG A 575 -102.13 10.21 -102.93
C ARG A 575 -102.19 9.71 -101.49
N ALA A 576 -103.29 9.08 -101.07
CA ALA A 576 -103.42 8.52 -99.71
C ALA A 576 -102.52 7.30 -99.47
N ALA A 577 -102.26 6.49 -100.50
CA ALA A 577 -101.28 5.40 -100.44
C ALA A 577 -99.86 5.94 -100.28
N ARG A 578 -99.52 7.00 -101.03
CA ARG A 578 -98.22 7.69 -100.95
C ARG A 578 -97.96 8.30 -99.57
N GLU A 579 -98.93 9.01 -99.00
CA GLU A 579 -98.83 9.61 -97.66
C GLU A 579 -98.59 8.55 -96.56
N LYS A 580 -99.21 7.37 -96.68
CA LYS A 580 -98.92 6.21 -95.80
C LYS A 580 -97.56 5.58 -96.02
N ALA A 581 -96.99 5.66 -97.23
CA ALA A 581 -95.64 5.18 -97.51
C ALA A 581 -94.58 6.15 -96.97
N GLU A 582 -94.75 7.45 -97.20
CA GLU A 582 -93.85 8.51 -96.71
C GLU A 582 -93.81 8.53 -95.16
N ASN A 583 -94.96 8.41 -94.47
CA ASN A 583 -94.97 8.26 -93.01
C ASN A 583 -94.27 6.98 -92.50
N ARG A 584 -94.32 5.87 -93.24
CA ARG A 584 -93.58 4.64 -92.90
C ARG A 584 -92.08 4.78 -93.10
N ILE A 585 -91.64 5.52 -94.12
CA ILE A 585 -90.23 5.81 -94.36
C ILE A 585 -89.70 6.68 -93.20
N VAL A 586 -90.36 7.77 -92.85
CA VAL A 586 -89.94 8.63 -91.72
C VAL A 586 -89.92 7.86 -90.39
N GLN A 587 -90.86 6.94 -90.17
CA GLN A 587 -90.86 6.09 -88.97
C GLN A 587 -89.68 5.09 -88.97
N ALA A 588 -89.32 4.53 -90.12
CA ALA A 588 -88.15 3.66 -90.27
C ALA A 588 -86.83 4.43 -90.13
N GLU A 589 -86.71 5.63 -90.73
CA GLU A 589 -85.56 6.52 -90.58
C GLU A 589 -85.32 6.86 -89.10
N LYS A 590 -86.38 7.20 -88.35
CA LYS A 590 -86.31 7.45 -86.91
C LYS A 590 -85.85 6.21 -86.12
N GLN A 591 -86.23 5.00 -86.53
CA GLN A 591 -85.74 3.76 -85.92
C GLN A 591 -84.27 3.51 -86.26
N CYS A 592 -83.84 3.74 -87.51
CA CYS A 592 -82.45 3.63 -87.93
C CYS A 592 -81.54 4.62 -87.18
N SER A 593 -81.96 5.88 -87.01
CA SER A 593 -81.20 6.87 -86.23
C SER A 593 -81.09 6.52 -84.74
N MET A 594 -82.10 5.84 -84.18
CA MET A 594 -82.06 5.35 -82.79
C MET A 594 -81.06 4.19 -82.66
N LEU A 595 -81.12 3.21 -83.57
CA LEU A 595 -80.18 2.08 -83.61
C LEU A 595 -78.73 2.52 -83.88
N ASP A 596 -78.51 3.55 -84.70
CA ASP A 596 -77.18 4.12 -84.95
C ASP A 596 -76.61 4.87 -83.72
N PHE A 597 -77.48 5.50 -82.91
CA PHE A 597 -77.09 6.06 -81.60
C PHE A 597 -76.74 4.96 -80.58
N ASP A 598 -77.59 3.92 -80.48
CA ASP A 598 -77.35 2.78 -79.57
C ASP A 598 -76.09 1.99 -79.96
N LEU A 599 -75.82 1.85 -81.25
CA LEU A 599 -74.59 1.26 -81.79
C LEU A 599 -73.36 2.08 -81.39
N LYS A 600 -73.40 3.42 -81.54
CA LYS A 600 -72.30 4.31 -81.15
C LYS A 600 -72.05 4.31 -79.64
N GLN A 601 -73.11 4.30 -78.83
CA GLN A 601 -72.97 4.16 -77.37
C GLN A 601 -72.38 2.79 -76.99
N SER A 602 -72.74 1.73 -77.70
CA SER A 602 -72.19 0.38 -77.49
C SER A 602 -70.72 0.28 -77.91
N GLN A 603 -70.33 0.95 -79.01
CA GLN A 603 -68.93 1.06 -79.44
C GLN A 603 -68.07 1.80 -78.41
N GLN A 604 -68.53 2.94 -77.89
CA GLN A 604 -67.82 3.68 -76.83
C GLN A 604 -67.66 2.87 -75.53
N LYS A 605 -68.69 2.09 -75.15
CA LYS A 605 -68.60 1.16 -74.01
C LYS A 605 -67.57 0.06 -74.26
N LEU A 606 -67.52 -0.52 -75.47
CA LEU A 606 -66.54 -1.54 -75.84
C LEU A 606 -65.11 -1.00 -75.84
N GLU A 607 -64.90 0.20 -76.39
CA GLU A 607 -63.60 0.89 -76.40
C GLU A 607 -63.09 1.18 -74.97
N HIS A 608 -63.97 1.65 -74.09
CA HIS A 608 -63.61 1.86 -72.68
C HIS A 608 -63.26 0.56 -71.95
N LEU A 609 -63.98 -0.53 -72.22
CA LEU A 609 -63.69 -1.86 -71.65
C LEU A 609 -62.36 -2.44 -72.19
N LEU A 610 -62.01 -2.18 -73.45
CA LEU A 610 -60.71 -2.55 -74.01
C LEU A 610 -59.56 -1.77 -73.32
N GLN A 611 -59.71 -0.46 -73.16
CA GLN A 611 -58.75 0.37 -72.41
C GLN A 611 -58.67 0.00 -70.91
N GLN A 612 -59.71 -0.60 -70.33
CA GLN A 612 -59.66 -1.14 -68.97
C GLN A 612 -58.93 -2.50 -68.93
N LYS A 613 -59.20 -3.39 -69.91
CA LYS A 613 -58.50 -4.67 -70.06
C LYS A 613 -57.00 -4.49 -70.24
N GLU A 614 -56.58 -3.59 -71.13
CA GLU A 614 -55.17 -3.32 -71.43
C GLU A 614 -54.39 -2.85 -70.19
N ARG A 615 -54.97 -1.91 -69.42
CA ARG A 615 -54.38 -1.45 -68.15
C ARG A 615 -54.26 -2.56 -67.11
N LEU A 616 -55.28 -3.42 -66.98
CA LEU A 616 -55.22 -4.59 -66.08
C LEU A 616 -54.19 -5.63 -66.53
N GLU A 617 -53.99 -5.82 -67.84
CA GLU A 617 -52.96 -6.71 -68.37
C GLU A 617 -51.53 -6.18 -68.11
N ASP A 618 -51.31 -4.86 -68.14
CA ASP A 618 -50.03 -4.26 -67.73
C ASP A 618 -49.81 -4.26 -66.22
N GLU A 619 -50.87 -4.06 -65.42
CA GLU A 619 -50.82 -4.19 -63.96
C GLU A 619 -50.45 -5.63 -63.54
N VAL A 620 -51.03 -6.65 -64.17
CA VAL A 620 -50.68 -8.07 -63.96
C VAL A 620 -49.23 -8.38 -64.37
N LYS A 621 -48.70 -7.79 -65.45
CA LYS A 621 -47.27 -7.92 -65.82
C LYS A 621 -46.36 -7.33 -64.74
N ASN A 622 -46.66 -6.13 -64.26
CA ASN A 622 -45.86 -5.46 -63.22
C ASN A 622 -45.88 -6.23 -61.90
N LEU A 623 -47.04 -6.72 -61.46
CA LEU A 623 -47.16 -7.57 -60.27
C LEU A 623 -46.41 -8.90 -60.41
N SER A 624 -46.41 -9.49 -61.61
CA SER A 624 -45.67 -10.72 -61.91
C SER A 624 -44.15 -10.50 -61.84
N LEU A 625 -43.65 -9.37 -62.36
CA LEU A 625 -42.24 -8.99 -62.28
C LEU A 625 -41.81 -8.69 -60.83
N GLN A 626 -42.66 -8.03 -60.03
CA GLN A 626 -42.40 -7.82 -58.60
C GLN A 626 -42.34 -9.15 -57.84
N LEU A 627 -43.26 -10.08 -58.11
CA LEU A 627 -43.26 -11.41 -57.50
C LEU A 627 -41.98 -12.20 -57.83
N GLU A 628 -41.48 -12.12 -59.06
CA GLU A 628 -40.21 -12.75 -59.46
C GLU A 628 -39.01 -12.10 -58.75
N GLN A 629 -38.99 -10.77 -58.60
CA GLN A 629 -37.94 -10.07 -57.85
C GLN A 629 -37.92 -10.46 -56.36
N GLU A 630 -39.08 -10.49 -55.69
CA GLU A 630 -39.16 -10.92 -54.28
C GLU A 630 -38.82 -12.41 -54.10
N THR A 631 -39.18 -13.25 -55.07
CA THR A 631 -38.79 -14.67 -55.05
C THR A 631 -37.27 -14.83 -55.14
N ASN A 632 -36.60 -14.05 -55.99
CA ASN A 632 -35.14 -14.06 -56.09
C ASN A 632 -34.45 -13.51 -54.82
N LYS A 633 -34.95 -12.41 -54.24
CA LYS A 633 -34.45 -11.88 -52.95
C LYS A 633 -34.56 -12.93 -51.83
N ARG A 634 -35.69 -13.62 -51.75
CA ARG A 634 -35.93 -14.70 -50.77
C ARG A 634 -34.94 -15.85 -50.93
N ILE A 635 -34.57 -16.22 -52.17
CA ILE A 635 -33.57 -17.26 -52.44
C ILE A 635 -32.17 -16.82 -51.97
N MET A 636 -31.78 -15.55 -52.20
CA MET A 636 -30.51 -15.01 -51.71
C MET A 636 -30.44 -15.03 -50.18
N ALA A 637 -31.43 -14.44 -49.50
CA ALA A 637 -31.50 -14.45 -48.04
C ALA A 637 -31.52 -15.87 -47.43
N GLN A 638 -32.17 -16.83 -48.08
CA GLN A 638 -32.16 -18.23 -47.64
C GLN A 638 -30.79 -18.90 -47.80
N ASN A 639 -29.93 -18.43 -48.72
CA ASN A 639 -28.58 -18.95 -48.88
C ASN A 639 -27.59 -18.27 -47.92
N GLU A 640 -27.74 -16.96 -47.66
CA GLU A 640 -27.00 -16.24 -46.62
C GLU A 640 -27.27 -16.84 -45.23
N LEU A 641 -28.53 -17.13 -44.90
CA LEU A 641 -28.91 -17.78 -43.64
C LEU A 641 -28.26 -19.17 -43.47
N LYS A 642 -28.05 -19.92 -44.56
CA LYS A 642 -27.33 -21.22 -44.52
C LYS A 642 -25.83 -21.03 -44.31
N ALA A 643 -25.23 -20.00 -44.89
CA ALA A 643 -23.82 -19.69 -44.68
C ALA A 643 -23.57 -19.28 -43.22
N GLN A 644 -24.38 -18.39 -42.68
CA GLN A 644 -24.33 -17.98 -41.27
C GLN A 644 -24.58 -19.15 -40.31
N ALA A 645 -25.49 -20.08 -40.64
CA ALA A 645 -25.72 -21.28 -39.83
C ALA A 645 -24.49 -22.21 -39.80
N PHE A 646 -23.79 -22.39 -40.92
CA PHE A 646 -22.55 -23.17 -40.99
C PHE A 646 -21.40 -22.52 -40.21
N GLU A 647 -21.28 -21.20 -40.32
CA GLU A 647 -20.29 -20.41 -39.56
C GLU A 647 -20.56 -20.47 -38.05
N ALA A 648 -21.82 -20.36 -37.62
CA ALA A 648 -22.22 -20.51 -36.22
C ALA A 648 -21.92 -21.91 -35.66
N ASP A 649 -22.00 -22.98 -36.45
CA ASP A 649 -21.62 -24.33 -36.01
C ASP A 649 -20.09 -24.52 -35.95
N ASN A 650 -19.31 -23.89 -36.84
CA ASN A 650 -17.85 -23.83 -36.71
C ASN A 650 -17.43 -23.08 -35.44
N LEU A 651 -18.07 -21.95 -35.12
CA LEU A 651 -17.82 -21.18 -33.90
C LEU A 651 -18.12 -21.98 -32.63
N LYS A 652 -19.22 -22.76 -32.60
CA LYS A 652 -19.50 -23.72 -31.51
C LYS A 652 -18.45 -24.84 -31.39
N GLY A 653 -17.78 -25.19 -32.50
CA GLY A 653 -16.63 -26.09 -32.50
C GLY A 653 -15.44 -25.48 -31.76
N SER A 654 -15.06 -24.26 -32.14
CA SER A 654 -14.00 -23.48 -31.49
C SER A 654 -14.29 -23.22 -30.00
N GLU A 655 -15.52 -22.84 -29.65
CA GLU A 655 -15.95 -22.61 -28.28
C GLU A 655 -15.74 -23.85 -27.37
N LYS A 656 -16.01 -25.06 -27.90
CA LYS A 656 -15.77 -26.31 -27.17
C LYS A 656 -14.29 -26.59 -26.95
N GLN A 657 -13.46 -26.31 -27.96
CA GLN A 657 -12.01 -26.48 -27.85
C GLN A 657 -11.42 -25.50 -26.81
N LEU A 658 -11.78 -24.21 -26.89
CA LEU A 658 -11.34 -23.20 -25.93
C LEU A 658 -11.80 -23.53 -24.50
N LYS A 659 -13.01 -24.06 -24.31
CA LYS A 659 -13.46 -24.56 -22.99
C LYS A 659 -12.63 -25.73 -22.47
N GLN A 660 -12.15 -26.61 -23.35
CA GLN A 660 -11.26 -27.71 -22.97
C GLN A 660 -9.85 -27.20 -22.59
N GLU A 661 -9.33 -26.21 -23.31
CA GLU A 661 -8.04 -25.56 -23.01
C GLU A 661 -8.09 -24.72 -21.72
N ILE A 662 -9.20 -24.01 -21.45
CA ILE A 662 -9.42 -23.32 -20.17
C ILE A 662 -9.40 -24.32 -19.00
N ASN A 663 -10.04 -25.48 -19.15
CA ASN A 663 -10.06 -26.51 -18.09
C ASN A 663 -8.68 -27.11 -17.83
N THR A 664 -7.82 -27.30 -18.83
CA THR A 664 -6.45 -27.78 -18.60
C THR A 664 -5.56 -26.71 -17.97
N LEU A 665 -5.74 -25.43 -18.34
CA LEU A 665 -5.06 -24.30 -17.69
C LEU A 665 -5.49 -24.11 -16.23
N LEU A 666 -6.76 -24.36 -15.88
CA LEU A 666 -7.24 -24.30 -14.50
C LEU A 666 -6.62 -25.38 -13.61
N GLU A 667 -6.48 -26.62 -14.09
CA GLU A 667 -5.80 -27.67 -13.31
C GLU A 667 -4.28 -27.42 -13.22
N ALA A 668 -3.65 -26.91 -14.29
CA ALA A 668 -2.25 -26.48 -14.24
C ALA A 668 -2.01 -25.36 -13.21
N LYS A 669 -2.93 -24.38 -13.15
CA LYS A 669 -2.93 -23.35 -12.10
C LYS A 669 -3.05 -23.98 -10.71
N ARG A 670 -3.99 -24.91 -10.51
CA ARG A 670 -4.22 -25.58 -9.22
C ARG A 670 -2.97 -26.31 -8.71
N LEU A 671 -2.20 -26.94 -9.60
CA LEU A 671 -0.93 -27.58 -9.27
C LEU A 671 0.14 -26.56 -8.84
N LEU A 672 0.25 -25.42 -9.54
CA LEU A 672 1.18 -24.34 -9.18
C LEU A 672 0.84 -23.68 -7.84
N GLU A 673 -0.45 -23.53 -7.51
CA GLU A 673 -0.91 -23.03 -6.20
C GLU A 673 -0.50 -23.99 -5.07
N VAL A 674 -0.47 -25.31 -5.31
CA VAL A 674 0.03 -26.31 -4.35
C VAL A 674 1.56 -26.25 -4.19
N GLU A 675 2.33 -26.08 -5.27
CA GLU A 675 3.79 -25.90 -5.18
C GLU A 675 4.15 -24.60 -4.43
N LEU A 676 3.46 -23.49 -4.71
CA LEU A 676 3.63 -22.22 -3.99
C LEU A 676 3.30 -22.36 -2.49
N ALA A 677 2.26 -23.10 -2.12
CA ALA A 677 1.94 -23.38 -0.72
C ALA A 677 3.02 -24.21 -0.01
N GLN A 678 3.69 -25.14 -0.72
CA GLN A 678 4.82 -25.89 -0.17
C GLN A 678 6.07 -25.02 -0.01
N LEU A 679 6.39 -24.17 -1.00
CA LEU A 679 7.50 -23.20 -0.92
C LEU A 679 7.29 -22.19 0.22
N ALA A 680 6.08 -21.65 0.39
CA ALA A 680 5.73 -20.74 1.49
C ALA A 680 5.79 -21.43 2.88
N LYS A 681 5.68 -22.76 2.94
CA LYS A 681 5.88 -23.55 4.16
C LYS A 681 7.37 -23.79 4.44
N GLN A 682 8.19 -24.06 3.42
CA GLN A 682 9.65 -24.12 3.56
C GLN A 682 10.22 -22.76 3.99
N TYR A 683 9.78 -21.66 3.35
CA TYR A 683 10.25 -20.31 3.68
C TYR A 683 10.04 -19.96 5.16
N ARG A 684 8.85 -20.23 5.73
CA ARG A 684 8.58 -20.03 7.16
C ARG A 684 9.37 -20.98 8.08
N GLY A 685 9.75 -22.17 7.60
CA GLY A 685 10.69 -23.05 8.32
C GLY A 685 12.10 -22.44 8.39
N ASN A 686 12.59 -21.94 7.25
CA ASN A 686 13.89 -21.29 7.15
C ASN A 686 13.93 -19.96 7.92
N GLU A 687 12.84 -19.20 7.95
CA GLU A 687 12.71 -17.98 8.76
C GLU A 687 12.83 -18.28 10.26
N GLY A 688 12.25 -19.39 10.73
CA GLY A 688 12.43 -19.88 12.10
C GLY A 688 13.88 -20.20 12.41
N GLN A 689 14.58 -20.89 11.51
CA GLN A 689 16.01 -21.21 11.65
C GLN A 689 16.90 -19.95 11.61
N MET A 690 16.59 -18.99 10.74
CA MET A 690 17.27 -17.69 10.69
C MET A 690 17.15 -16.95 12.04
N ARG A 691 15.95 -16.96 12.64
CA ARG A 691 15.72 -16.33 13.95
C ARG A 691 16.44 -17.05 15.08
N GLU A 692 16.41 -18.38 15.10
CA GLU A 692 17.15 -19.20 16.08
C GLU A 692 18.68 -19.00 15.98
N LEU A 693 19.22 -18.82 14.77
CA LEU A 693 20.63 -18.45 14.54
C LEU A 693 20.93 -17.00 14.96
N GLN A 694 19.98 -16.08 14.79
CA GLN A 694 20.12 -14.69 15.20
C GLN A 694 20.10 -14.54 16.73
N ASP A 695 19.22 -15.25 17.43
CA ASP A 695 19.17 -15.34 18.89
C ASP A 695 20.49 -15.94 19.45
N GLN A 696 21.04 -16.97 18.79
CA GLN A 696 22.36 -17.53 19.12
C GLN A 696 23.50 -16.52 18.92
N LEU A 697 23.47 -15.74 17.84
CA LEU A 697 24.48 -14.72 17.56
C LEU A 697 24.42 -13.56 18.57
N GLU A 698 23.23 -13.13 18.99
CA GLU A 698 23.07 -12.13 20.07
C GLU A 698 23.59 -12.67 21.41
N ALA A 699 23.32 -13.94 21.73
CA ALA A 699 23.89 -14.60 22.90
C ALA A 699 25.43 -14.66 22.85
N GLU A 700 26.04 -15.02 21.71
CA GLU A 700 27.50 -14.98 21.56
C GLU A 700 28.07 -13.56 21.66
N GLN A 701 27.39 -12.53 21.13
CA GLN A 701 27.80 -11.14 21.31
C GLN A 701 27.74 -10.69 22.77
N TYR A 702 26.71 -11.11 23.51
CA TYR A 702 26.60 -10.87 24.95
C TYR A 702 27.75 -11.54 25.73
N PHE A 703 28.01 -12.83 25.50
CA PHE A 703 29.14 -13.54 26.13
C PHE A 703 30.49 -12.94 25.72
N SER A 704 30.68 -12.57 24.45
CA SER A 704 31.89 -11.89 23.96
C SER A 704 32.12 -10.57 24.71
N THR A 705 31.05 -9.82 24.98
CA THR A 705 31.12 -8.57 25.76
C THR A 705 31.42 -8.84 27.23
N LEU A 706 30.84 -9.90 27.82
CA LEU A 706 31.14 -10.34 29.19
C LEU A 706 32.62 -10.71 29.36
N TYR A 707 33.17 -11.53 28.45
CA TYR A 707 34.58 -11.92 28.46
C TYR A 707 35.52 -10.73 28.21
N LYS A 708 35.16 -9.77 27.33
CA LYS A 708 35.92 -8.53 27.13
C LYS A 708 35.99 -7.69 28.42
N THR A 709 34.88 -7.60 29.16
CA THR A 709 34.83 -6.92 30.46
C THR A 709 35.69 -7.64 31.50
N GLN A 710 35.54 -8.96 31.65
CA GLN A 710 36.33 -9.75 32.60
C GLN A 710 37.84 -9.71 32.31
N VAL A 711 38.24 -9.71 31.02
CA VAL A 711 39.64 -9.53 30.60
C VAL A 711 40.15 -8.10 30.87
N LYS A 712 39.28 -7.09 30.87
CA LYS A 712 39.63 -5.71 31.25
C LYS A 712 39.83 -5.59 32.76
N GLU A 713 38.92 -6.15 33.55
CA GLU A 713 39.01 -6.19 35.03
C GLU A 713 40.28 -6.93 35.48
N LEU A 714 40.57 -8.11 34.92
CA LEU A 714 41.79 -8.86 35.23
C LEU A 714 43.08 -8.10 34.85
N LYS A 715 43.06 -7.29 33.77
CA LYS A 715 44.19 -6.42 33.42
C LYS A 715 44.36 -5.29 34.42
N GLU A 716 43.26 -4.65 34.85
CA GLU A 716 43.29 -3.58 35.84
C GLU A 716 43.78 -4.08 37.21
N GLU A 717 43.41 -5.31 37.61
CA GLU A 717 43.92 -5.98 38.81
C GLU A 717 45.43 -6.32 38.71
N ILE A 718 45.87 -6.82 37.54
CA ILE A 718 47.30 -7.07 37.27
C ILE A 718 48.11 -5.78 37.30
N ASP A 719 47.59 -4.68 36.75
CA ASP A 719 48.28 -3.38 36.74
C ASP A 719 48.35 -2.73 38.13
N GLU A 720 47.34 -2.88 39.00
CA GLU A 720 47.49 -2.50 40.41
C GLU A 720 48.49 -3.38 41.16
N LYS A 721 48.47 -4.71 40.98
CA LYS A 721 49.47 -5.61 41.57
C LYS A 721 50.89 -5.31 41.09
N ASN A 722 51.06 -4.91 39.83
CA ASN A 722 52.34 -4.43 39.30
C ASN A 722 52.79 -3.14 39.99
N LYS A 723 51.92 -2.13 40.13
CA LYS A 723 52.22 -0.89 40.86
C LYS A 723 52.57 -1.15 42.34
N GLU A 724 51.83 -2.01 43.02
CA GLU A 724 52.08 -2.37 44.42
C GLU A 724 53.44 -3.08 44.57
N THR A 725 53.75 -4.03 43.68
CA THR A 725 55.05 -4.71 43.64
C THR A 725 56.19 -3.73 43.36
N GLN A 726 55.97 -2.75 42.47
CA GLN A 726 56.96 -1.74 42.11
C GLN A 726 57.20 -0.73 43.26
N ARG A 727 56.17 -0.37 44.04
CA ARG A 727 56.32 0.38 45.30
C ARG A 727 57.18 -0.40 46.31
N LYS A 728 56.86 -1.68 46.56
CA LYS A 728 57.64 -2.54 47.48
C LYS A 728 59.09 -2.71 47.04
N MET A 729 59.36 -2.83 45.73
CA MET A 729 60.73 -2.84 45.20
C MET A 729 61.46 -1.52 45.48
N GLN A 730 60.78 -0.38 45.38
CA GLN A 730 61.38 0.93 45.63
C GLN A 730 61.60 1.18 47.14
N GLU A 731 60.71 0.70 48.00
CA GLU A 731 60.88 0.69 49.47
C GLU A 731 62.10 -0.15 49.87
N LEU A 732 62.22 -1.38 49.36
CA LEU A 732 63.38 -2.26 49.62
C LEU A 732 64.69 -1.71 49.03
N GLN A 733 64.65 -1.01 47.90
CA GLN A 733 65.82 -0.35 47.33
C GLN A 733 66.28 0.84 48.20
N ASN A 734 65.34 1.65 48.71
CA ASN A 734 65.65 2.73 49.66
C ASN A 734 66.23 2.15 50.97
N GLU A 735 65.63 1.09 51.52
CA GLU A 735 66.12 0.42 52.74
C GLU A 735 67.56 -0.10 52.54
N LYS A 736 67.80 -0.79 51.42
CA LYS A 736 69.15 -1.24 51.02
C LYS A 736 70.16 -0.08 50.95
N GLU A 737 69.80 1.06 50.37
CA GLU A 737 70.68 2.24 50.30
C GLU A 737 70.97 2.83 51.69
N THR A 738 69.99 2.84 52.60
CA THR A 738 70.23 3.24 54.01
C THR A 738 71.08 2.24 54.79
N LEU A 739 71.01 0.94 54.47
CA LEU A 739 71.87 -0.09 55.06
C LEU A 739 73.30 -0.03 54.50
N THR A 740 73.47 0.29 53.21
CA THR A 740 74.80 0.51 52.61
C THR A 740 75.48 1.71 53.25
N THR A 741 74.81 2.87 53.36
CA THR A 741 75.40 4.05 54.02
C THR A 741 75.69 3.84 55.51
N GLN A 742 74.93 2.98 56.22
CA GLN A 742 75.28 2.54 57.58
C GLN A 742 76.51 1.63 57.61
N LEU A 743 76.70 0.76 56.61
CA LEU A 743 77.88 -0.09 56.47
C LEU A 743 79.13 0.76 56.20
N ASP A 744 79.06 1.72 55.27
CA ASP A 744 80.15 2.65 54.94
C ASP A 744 80.60 3.45 56.18
N LEU A 745 79.64 3.91 57.00
CA LEU A 745 79.92 4.60 58.28
C LEU A 745 80.53 3.66 59.34
N ALA A 746 80.20 2.37 59.31
CA ALA A 746 80.79 1.39 60.22
C ALA A 746 82.22 1.00 59.80
N GLU A 747 82.46 0.84 58.49
CA GLU A 747 83.76 0.49 57.91
C GLU A 747 84.75 1.63 58.08
N THR A 748 84.41 2.86 57.68
CA THR A 748 85.27 4.05 57.90
C THR A 748 85.56 4.29 59.39
N LYS A 749 84.61 4.00 60.29
CA LYS A 749 84.86 4.03 61.73
C LYS A 749 85.85 2.95 62.18
N ALA A 750 85.70 1.72 61.69
CA ALA A 750 86.62 0.62 62.01
C ALA A 750 88.04 0.89 61.48
N GLU A 751 88.18 1.43 60.27
CA GLU A 751 89.45 1.90 59.71
C GLU A 751 90.09 2.98 60.61
N SER A 752 89.31 3.98 61.05
CA SER A 752 89.81 5.03 61.95
C SER A 752 90.29 4.50 63.30
N GLU A 753 89.61 3.49 63.85
CA GLU A 753 90.00 2.85 65.11
C GLU A 753 91.24 1.95 64.92
N GLN A 754 91.34 1.25 63.78
CA GLN A 754 92.52 0.46 63.43
C GLN A 754 93.76 1.34 63.21
N LEU A 755 93.60 2.50 62.59
CA LEU A 755 94.66 3.50 62.45
C LEU A 755 95.10 4.06 63.81
N ALA A 756 94.15 4.38 64.70
CA ALA A 756 94.44 4.84 66.06
C ALA A 756 95.19 3.78 66.89
N ARG A 757 94.82 2.50 66.75
CA ARG A 757 95.54 1.38 67.39
C ARG A 757 96.96 1.22 66.83
N ALA A 758 97.15 1.33 65.52
CA ALA A 758 98.49 1.26 64.90
C ALA A 758 99.43 2.37 65.40
N LEU A 759 98.93 3.60 65.54
CA LEU A 759 99.71 4.73 66.09
C LEU A 759 100.09 4.53 67.56
N LEU A 760 99.23 3.90 68.37
CA LEU A 760 99.53 3.53 69.76
C LEU A 760 100.55 2.38 69.85
N GLU A 761 100.46 1.39 68.97
CA GLU A 761 101.46 0.32 68.86
C GLU A 761 102.83 0.85 68.40
N GLU A 762 102.87 1.83 67.52
CA GLU A 762 104.11 2.50 67.07
C GLU A 762 104.77 3.29 68.20
N GLN A 763 104.02 4.12 68.95
CA GLN A 763 104.55 4.78 70.16
C GLN A 763 105.07 3.78 71.21
N TYR A 764 104.36 2.67 71.42
CA TYR A 764 104.80 1.62 72.33
C TYR A 764 106.07 0.90 71.83
N PHE A 765 106.23 0.74 70.51
CA PHE A 765 107.43 0.19 69.89
C PHE A 765 108.65 1.12 70.05
N GLU A 766 108.48 2.44 69.90
CA GLU A 766 109.55 3.42 70.14
C GLU A 766 110.02 3.41 71.60
N LEU A 767 109.10 3.45 72.56
CA LEU A 767 109.40 3.31 73.99
C LEU A 767 110.10 1.97 74.31
N SER A 768 109.69 0.88 73.66
CA SER A 768 110.34 -0.44 73.78
C SER A 768 111.76 -0.44 73.20
N GLN A 769 112.00 0.26 72.08
CA GLN A 769 113.31 0.44 71.47
C GLN A 769 114.25 1.25 72.35
N GLU A 770 113.77 2.34 72.96
CA GLU A 770 114.60 3.18 73.83
C GLU A 770 115.03 2.44 75.10
N SER A 771 114.10 1.72 75.74
CA SER A 771 114.40 0.81 76.86
C SER A 771 115.46 -0.25 76.51
N LYS A 772 115.36 -0.87 75.32
CA LYS A 772 116.36 -1.84 74.83
C LYS A 772 117.73 -1.20 74.54
N LYS A 773 117.78 0.04 74.05
CA LYS A 773 119.01 0.79 73.78
C LYS A 773 119.71 1.25 75.06
N ALA A 774 118.97 1.53 76.14
CA ALA A 774 119.56 1.74 77.46
C ALA A 774 120.20 0.44 78.01
N ALA A 775 119.51 -0.69 77.86
CA ALA A 775 119.92 -1.97 78.44
C ALA A 775 121.02 -2.72 77.66
N SER A 776 121.46 -2.29 76.47
CA SER A 776 122.58 -2.92 75.75
C SER A 776 123.94 -2.39 76.22
N ARG A 777 124.04 -1.09 76.55
CA ARG A 777 125.30 -0.41 76.90
C ARG A 777 125.99 -0.94 78.16
N HIS A 778 125.28 -1.71 79.00
CA HIS A 778 125.80 -2.25 80.26
C HIS A 778 126.03 -3.78 80.24
N ARG A 779 125.92 -4.43 79.07
CA ARG A 779 126.19 -5.88 78.91
C ARG A 779 127.41 -6.22 78.07
N GLN A 780 128.02 -5.23 77.41
CA GLN A 780 129.15 -5.45 76.50
C GLN A 780 130.48 -5.80 77.23
N GLU A 781 130.59 -5.54 78.54
CA GLU A 781 131.85 -5.69 79.30
C GLU A 781 132.03 -7.08 79.96
N MET A 782 131.03 -7.97 79.91
CA MET A 782 131.01 -9.20 80.72
C MET A 782 131.07 -10.52 79.92
N THR A 783 130.91 -10.51 78.59
CA THR A 783 130.69 -11.75 77.80
C THR A 783 131.91 -12.35 77.11
N ASP A 784 133.10 -11.73 77.19
CA ASP A 784 134.33 -12.26 76.58
C ASP A 784 134.94 -13.47 77.34
N LYS A 785 134.31 -13.95 78.42
CA LYS A 785 134.85 -15.02 79.27
C LYS A 785 134.23 -16.41 79.09
N ASP A 786 133.06 -16.55 78.48
CA ASP A 786 132.35 -17.85 78.38
C ASP A 786 132.54 -18.62 77.05
N SER A 787 133.59 -18.28 76.28
CA SER A 787 133.96 -18.99 75.04
C SER A 787 134.45 -20.44 75.24
N ILE A 788 134.48 -20.93 76.50
CA ILE A 788 134.99 -22.24 76.92
C ILE A 788 133.92 -23.09 77.67
N ILE A 789 132.63 -22.74 77.63
CA ILE A 789 131.55 -23.75 77.86
C ILE A 789 131.13 -24.35 76.51
N ARG A 790 132.11 -24.98 75.85
CA ARG A 790 131.88 -25.84 74.69
C ARG A 790 131.40 -27.21 75.17
N ARG A 791 130.69 -27.93 74.29
CA ARG A 791 130.72 -29.41 74.20
C ARG A 791 129.89 -30.21 75.23
N ALA A 792 129.04 -29.58 76.03
CA ALA A 792 127.89 -30.23 76.67
C ALA A 792 126.65 -29.31 76.53
N VAL A 793 125.43 -29.79 76.23
CA VAL A 793 124.95 -31.18 76.14
C VAL A 793 124.49 -31.51 74.72
N ASN A 794 125.06 -32.56 74.12
CA ASN A 794 124.62 -33.09 72.82
C ASN A 794 123.45 -34.09 73.01
N LYS A 795 122.33 -33.61 73.56
CA LYS A 795 121.08 -34.36 73.79
C LYS A 795 119.93 -33.41 74.22
N LEU A 796 119.09 -33.08 73.25
CA LEU A 796 117.71 -32.53 73.27
C LEU A 796 117.54 -31.89 71.87
N ALA A 797 117.30 -32.64 70.78
CA ALA A 797 116.73 -33.99 70.65
C ALA A 797 115.27 -34.12 71.12
N GLU A 798 114.59 -33.00 71.42
CA GLU A 798 113.15 -32.93 71.64
C GLU A 798 112.67 -31.50 71.33
N ILE A 799 111.61 -31.38 70.52
CA ILE A 799 110.72 -30.21 70.31
C ILE A 799 111.43 -28.83 70.11
N MET A 800 111.40 -28.14 68.96
CA MET A 800 110.26 -27.87 68.07
C MET A 800 110.71 -27.65 66.62
N ASN A 801 110.42 -28.59 65.71
CA ASN A 801 110.31 -28.28 64.28
C ASN A 801 109.41 -29.31 63.56
N ARG A 802 108.09 -29.12 63.69
CA ARG A 802 107.08 -29.76 62.84
C ARG A 802 106.39 -28.69 62.01
N LYS A 803 106.69 -28.66 60.72
CA LYS A 803 105.71 -28.26 59.69
C LYS A 803 105.08 -29.55 59.12
N ASP A 804 103.94 -29.38 58.44
CA ASP A 804 103.07 -30.44 57.89
C ASP A 804 102.35 -31.28 58.98
N PHE A 805 101.10 -31.76 58.84
CA PHE A 805 100.34 -32.18 57.64
C PHE A 805 98.81 -31.93 57.71
N LYS A 806 98.19 -31.86 56.52
CA LYS A 806 96.79 -32.09 56.04
C LYS A 806 95.68 -32.63 56.97
N ILE A 807 94.41 -32.37 56.58
CA ILE A 807 93.43 -33.42 56.18
C ILE A 807 92.24 -32.84 55.35
N ASP A 808 91.59 -33.70 54.55
CA ASP A 808 90.68 -33.41 53.41
C ASP A 808 89.26 -32.87 53.73
N ARG A 809 88.55 -32.39 52.68
CA ARG A 809 87.36 -33.12 52.17
C ARG A 809 86.84 -32.76 50.75
N LYS A 810 86.81 -33.81 49.92
CA LYS A 810 85.84 -34.16 48.85
C LYS A 810 85.74 -33.38 47.51
N LYS A 811 85.85 -34.18 46.45
CA LYS A 811 85.56 -33.93 45.03
C LYS A 811 84.07 -33.62 44.77
N ALA A 812 83.79 -32.88 43.69
CA ALA A 812 82.56 -32.98 42.88
C ALA A 812 82.91 -33.58 41.50
N SER A 813 81.92 -34.13 40.77
CA SER A 813 82.19 -34.92 39.56
C SER A 813 82.27 -34.09 38.28
N MET A 814 83.36 -34.27 37.52
CA MET A 814 83.52 -33.72 36.17
C MET A 814 82.59 -34.37 35.12
N GLN A 815 81.94 -35.48 35.47
CA GLN A 815 81.12 -36.28 34.56
C GLN A 815 79.72 -35.68 34.33
N ASP A 816 79.16 -34.95 35.32
CA ASP A 816 77.80 -34.42 35.27
C ASP A 816 77.68 -33.18 34.36
N LEU A 817 78.69 -32.29 34.33
CA LEU A 817 78.70 -31.13 33.43
C LEU A 817 78.62 -31.58 31.95
N ARG A 818 79.38 -32.62 31.57
CA ARG A 818 79.40 -33.15 30.20
C ARG A 818 78.10 -33.85 29.79
N LYS A 819 77.25 -34.21 30.75
CA LYS A 819 75.91 -34.78 30.49
C LYS A 819 74.89 -33.67 30.29
N LYS A 820 74.86 -32.69 31.22
CA LYS A 820 73.99 -31.50 31.13
C LYS A 820 74.22 -30.68 29.86
N ASP A 821 75.48 -30.51 29.40
CA ASP A 821 75.76 -29.73 28.18
C ASP A 821 75.22 -30.40 26.90
N LYS A 822 75.04 -31.73 26.89
CA LYS A 822 74.38 -32.44 25.79
C LYS A 822 72.86 -32.36 25.86
N GLU A 823 72.28 -32.46 27.05
CA GLU A 823 70.83 -32.27 27.26
C GLU A 823 70.39 -30.85 26.90
N ASN A 824 71.16 -29.82 27.31
CA ASN A 824 70.86 -28.42 27.01
C ASN A 824 70.86 -28.13 25.49
N ARG A 825 71.83 -28.66 24.74
CA ARG A 825 71.86 -28.55 23.27
C ARG A 825 70.69 -29.28 22.59
N LYS A 826 70.25 -30.42 23.13
CA LYS A 826 69.08 -31.15 22.62
C LYS A 826 67.79 -30.35 22.86
N LEU A 827 67.61 -29.83 24.07
CA LEU A 827 66.47 -28.98 24.43
C LEU A 827 66.43 -27.66 23.64
N GLN A 828 67.58 -27.07 23.30
CA GLN A 828 67.65 -25.91 22.40
C GLN A 828 67.23 -26.25 20.97
N LEU A 829 67.55 -27.45 20.47
CA LEU A 829 67.13 -27.89 19.14
C LEU A 829 65.61 -28.12 19.09
N GLU A 830 65.07 -28.79 20.12
CA GLU A 830 63.63 -29.06 20.28
C GLU A 830 62.83 -27.76 20.46
N LEU A 831 63.32 -26.82 21.27
CA LEU A 831 62.72 -25.49 21.44
C LEU A 831 62.69 -24.68 20.14
N ASN A 832 63.71 -24.80 19.29
CA ASN A 832 63.73 -24.12 18.00
C ASN A 832 62.77 -24.76 17.00
N GLN A 833 62.67 -26.10 16.96
CA GLN A 833 61.68 -26.79 16.13
C GLN A 833 60.24 -26.44 16.54
N GLU A 834 59.95 -26.34 17.84
CA GLU A 834 58.60 -25.98 18.31
C GLU A 834 58.26 -24.51 18.02
N LYS A 835 59.23 -23.59 18.12
CA LYS A 835 59.07 -22.20 17.65
C LYS A 835 58.82 -22.13 16.14
N GLU A 836 59.50 -22.96 15.35
CA GLU A 836 59.36 -22.97 13.90
C GLU A 836 57.97 -23.50 13.46
N LYS A 837 57.46 -24.55 14.12
CA LYS A 837 56.06 -24.99 13.99
C LYS A 837 55.07 -23.91 14.41
N PHE A 838 55.30 -23.24 15.55
CA PHE A 838 54.41 -22.20 16.05
C PHE A 838 54.36 -21.00 15.10
N ASN A 839 55.50 -20.59 14.53
CA ASN A 839 55.56 -19.56 13.49
C ASN A 839 54.82 -20.00 12.22
N GLN A 840 54.94 -21.26 11.77
CA GLN A 840 54.16 -21.78 10.63
C GLN A 840 52.65 -21.77 10.93
N MET A 841 52.24 -22.10 12.16
CA MET A 841 50.84 -22.05 12.61
C MET A 841 50.30 -20.62 12.66
N VAL A 842 51.09 -19.65 13.15
CA VAL A 842 50.74 -18.22 13.13
C VAL A 842 50.61 -17.71 11.69
N VAL A 843 51.53 -18.06 10.79
CA VAL A 843 51.43 -17.70 9.36
C VAL A 843 50.20 -18.34 8.70
N LYS A 844 49.87 -19.59 9.04
CA LYS A 844 48.65 -20.26 8.57
C LYS A 844 47.39 -19.52 9.02
N TYR A 845 47.25 -19.25 10.32
CA TYR A 845 46.07 -18.54 10.83
C TYR A 845 46.00 -17.08 10.33
N GLN A 846 47.13 -16.40 10.15
CA GLN A 846 47.14 -15.07 9.53
C GLN A 846 46.69 -15.12 8.07
N LYS A 847 47.06 -16.16 7.32
CA LYS A 847 46.57 -16.37 5.95
C LYS A 847 45.07 -16.65 5.92
N GLU A 848 44.58 -17.56 6.77
CA GLU A 848 43.14 -17.89 6.86
C GLU A 848 42.29 -16.68 7.31
N LEU A 849 42.81 -15.85 8.22
CA LEU A 849 42.17 -14.61 8.66
C LEU A 849 42.15 -13.55 7.54
N ASN A 850 43.23 -13.42 6.77
CA ASN A 850 43.27 -12.55 5.59
C ASN A 850 42.30 -13.04 4.48
N GLU A 851 42.16 -14.35 4.30
CA GLU A 851 41.24 -14.96 3.33
C GLU A 851 39.77 -14.74 3.71
N MET A 852 39.40 -14.89 4.99
CA MET A 852 38.05 -14.53 5.46
C MET A 852 37.80 -13.01 5.40
N GLN A 853 38.81 -12.16 5.63
CA GLN A 853 38.66 -10.71 5.45
C GLN A 853 38.44 -10.32 3.99
N ALA A 854 39.08 -11.02 3.03
CA ALA A 854 38.82 -10.83 1.61
C ALA A 854 37.40 -11.26 1.22
N GLN A 855 36.93 -12.42 1.70
CA GLN A 855 35.55 -12.89 1.45
C GLN A 855 34.50 -11.95 2.04
N LEU A 856 34.70 -11.44 3.26
CA LEU A 856 33.79 -10.47 3.88
C LEU A 856 33.75 -9.13 3.12
N ALA A 857 34.87 -8.72 2.52
CA ALA A 857 34.90 -7.54 1.64
C ALA A 857 34.14 -7.80 0.33
N GLU A 858 34.30 -8.98 -0.27
CA GLU A 858 33.63 -9.40 -1.51
C GLU A 858 32.10 -9.51 -1.35
N GLU A 859 31.62 -10.13 -0.26
CA GLU A 859 30.19 -10.11 0.08
C GLU A 859 29.66 -8.69 0.36
N SER A 860 30.45 -7.85 1.03
CA SER A 860 30.07 -6.46 1.31
C SER A 860 29.93 -5.65 0.02
N THR A 861 30.81 -5.84 -0.97
CA THR A 861 30.66 -5.20 -2.29
C THR A 861 29.45 -5.75 -3.03
N TYR A 862 29.25 -7.07 -3.08
CA TYR A 862 28.12 -7.69 -3.78
C TYR A 862 26.76 -7.27 -3.20
N ARG A 863 26.64 -7.21 -1.87
CA ARG A 863 25.45 -6.70 -1.18
C ARG A 863 25.16 -5.23 -1.50
N ASN A 864 26.20 -4.40 -1.58
CA ASN A 864 26.05 -2.99 -1.94
C ASN A 864 25.61 -2.83 -3.41
N GLU A 865 26.15 -3.65 -4.33
CA GLU A 865 25.69 -3.66 -5.73
C GLU A 865 24.22 -4.07 -5.86
N LEU A 866 23.79 -5.12 -5.15
CA LEU A 866 22.38 -5.55 -5.12
C LEU A 866 21.45 -4.45 -4.58
N GLN A 867 21.84 -3.74 -3.51
CA GLN A 867 21.05 -2.61 -3.00
C GLN A 867 20.96 -1.48 -4.04
N MET A 868 22.07 -1.14 -4.69
CA MET A 868 22.09 -0.12 -5.75
C MET A 868 21.24 -0.50 -6.97
N GLN A 869 21.13 -1.79 -7.30
CA GLN A 869 20.21 -2.30 -8.33
C GLN A 869 18.74 -2.22 -7.88
N LEU A 870 18.43 -2.54 -6.62
CA LEU A 870 17.08 -2.41 -6.05
C LEU A 870 16.60 -0.94 -6.05
N ASP A 871 17.44 0.00 -5.62
CA ASP A 871 17.15 1.44 -5.64
C ASP A 871 16.84 1.95 -7.06
N SER A 872 17.53 1.41 -8.07
CA SER A 872 17.24 1.68 -9.48
C SER A 872 15.89 1.10 -9.91
N LYS A 873 15.60 -0.17 -9.58
CA LYS A 873 14.32 -0.81 -9.93
C LYS A 873 13.13 -0.15 -9.24
N GLU A 874 13.25 0.33 -8.00
CA GLU A 874 12.19 1.11 -7.32
C GLU A 874 11.88 2.40 -8.09
N SER A 875 12.92 3.12 -8.56
CA SER A 875 12.76 4.34 -9.37
C SER A 875 12.10 4.06 -10.73
N ASP A 876 12.37 2.91 -11.34
CA ASP A 876 11.75 2.51 -12.61
C ASP A 876 10.30 2.03 -12.42
N ILE A 877 9.98 1.39 -11.30
CA ILE A 877 8.60 1.11 -10.87
C ILE A 877 7.83 2.42 -10.61
N GLU A 878 8.46 3.44 -9.99
CA GLU A 878 7.86 4.76 -9.82
C GLU A 878 7.54 5.41 -11.19
N GLN A 879 8.44 5.29 -12.18
CA GLN A 879 8.18 5.77 -13.54
C GLN A 879 7.06 5.00 -14.23
N LEU A 880 7.00 3.67 -14.10
CA LEU A 880 5.94 2.84 -14.70
C LEU A 880 4.57 3.16 -14.10
N ARG A 881 4.47 3.37 -12.77
CA ARG A 881 3.23 3.79 -12.11
C ARG A 881 2.75 5.15 -12.62
N ARG A 882 3.65 6.13 -12.78
CA ARG A 882 3.30 7.43 -13.38
C ARG A 882 2.86 7.29 -14.84
N LYS A 883 3.60 6.54 -15.66
CA LYS A 883 3.22 6.29 -17.08
C LYS A 883 1.86 5.59 -17.22
N ILE A 884 1.47 4.73 -16.28
CA ILE A 884 0.13 4.14 -16.26
C ILE A 884 -0.92 5.22 -15.99
N LEU A 885 -0.68 6.11 -15.01
CA LEU A 885 -1.54 7.26 -14.72
C LEU A 885 -1.67 8.21 -15.94
N ASP A 886 -0.54 8.56 -16.56
CA ASP A 886 -0.46 9.43 -17.75
C ASP A 886 -1.19 8.80 -18.95
N LEU A 887 -1.09 7.47 -19.12
CA LEU A 887 -1.79 6.72 -20.18
C LEU A 887 -3.29 6.58 -19.91
N GLN A 888 -3.71 6.48 -18.65
CA GLN A 888 -5.14 6.51 -18.29
C GLN A 888 -5.74 7.87 -18.69
N GLN A 889 -5.10 8.99 -18.32
CA GLN A 889 -5.55 10.34 -18.69
C GLN A 889 -5.44 10.61 -20.21
N GLY A 890 -4.39 10.09 -20.86
CA GLY A 890 -4.16 10.27 -22.29
C GLY A 890 -5.12 9.50 -23.21
N MET A 891 -5.89 8.54 -22.69
CA MET A 891 -6.87 7.79 -23.49
C MET A 891 -8.19 8.53 -23.71
N ASP A 892 -8.49 9.55 -22.93
CA ASP A 892 -9.77 10.28 -23.00
C ASP A 892 -9.72 11.53 -23.91
N SER A 893 -8.51 11.99 -24.29
CA SER A 893 -8.30 13.24 -25.03
C SER A 893 -8.21 13.11 -26.57
N THR A 894 -9.02 12.23 -27.18
CA THR A 894 -9.04 12.03 -28.66
C THR A 894 -10.43 12.09 -29.30
N SER A 895 -11.05 13.27 -29.29
CA SER A 895 -12.04 13.67 -30.30
C SER A 895 -11.91 15.16 -30.64
N VAL A 896 -12.33 15.58 -31.85
CA VAL A 896 -11.95 16.88 -32.44
C VAL A 896 -13.17 17.75 -32.74
N SER A 897 -13.14 19.01 -32.29
CA SER A 897 -13.91 20.13 -32.85
C SER A 897 -13.18 21.46 -32.62
N SER A 898 -13.50 22.48 -33.42
CA SER A 898 -12.56 23.54 -33.81
C SER A 898 -12.83 24.92 -33.16
N LEU A 899 -11.81 25.81 -33.21
CA LEU A 899 -11.78 27.23 -32.82
C LEU A 899 -11.76 27.48 -31.30
N GLN A 900 -11.03 28.45 -30.74
CA GLN A 900 -10.15 29.52 -31.27
C GLN A 900 -8.94 29.73 -30.29
N PRO A 901 -7.88 30.49 -30.64
CA PRO A 901 -6.68 30.63 -29.81
C PRO A 901 -6.71 31.85 -28.88
N ASP A 902 -6.35 31.65 -27.61
CA ASP A 902 -6.00 32.71 -26.64
C ASP A 902 -4.83 32.26 -25.75
N GLU A 903 -4.03 33.21 -25.26
CA GLU A 903 -2.74 32.97 -24.60
C GLU A 903 -2.88 32.86 -23.06
N ILE A 904 -2.69 31.66 -22.49
CA ILE A 904 -2.32 31.49 -21.06
C ILE A 904 -1.18 30.47 -20.95
N ASP A 905 -0.13 30.84 -20.22
CA ASP A 905 1.14 30.09 -20.10
C ASP A 905 1.23 29.29 -18.79
N GLY A 906 2.08 28.27 -18.78
CA GLY A 906 2.77 27.85 -17.55
C GLY A 906 2.12 26.80 -16.65
N ASN A 907 1.69 25.64 -17.16
CA ASN A 907 1.55 24.44 -16.31
C ASN A 907 1.92 23.12 -17.02
N LEU A 908 3.19 22.98 -17.38
CA LEU A 908 3.77 21.72 -17.87
C LEU A 908 3.89 20.69 -16.75
N SER A 909 3.49 19.45 -17.03
CA SER A 909 3.57 18.31 -16.11
C SER A 909 5.00 18.10 -15.57
N GLU A 910 5.12 17.89 -14.25
CA GLU A 910 6.43 17.81 -13.57
C GLU A 910 7.08 16.43 -13.77
N SER A 911 7.53 16.22 -15.01
CA SER A 911 8.24 15.04 -15.51
C SER A 911 9.46 14.65 -14.66
N ARG A 912 9.75 13.34 -14.60
CA ARG A 912 10.92 12.75 -13.94
C ARG A 912 12.18 13.50 -14.38
N LEU A 913 12.87 14.17 -13.45
CA LEU A 913 14.09 14.89 -13.78
C LEU A 913 15.22 13.90 -14.05
N GLU A 914 15.45 13.63 -15.32
CA GLU A 914 16.59 12.84 -15.80
C GLU A 914 17.33 13.57 -16.93
N GLY A 915 18.64 13.31 -17.06
CA GLY A 915 19.47 13.94 -18.08
C GLY A 915 20.96 13.75 -17.82
N TRP A 916 21.78 14.25 -18.73
CA TRP A 916 23.23 14.15 -18.64
C TRP A 916 23.82 15.28 -17.81
N LEU A 917 24.60 14.95 -16.78
CA LEU A 917 25.41 15.90 -16.02
C LEU A 917 26.90 15.52 -16.06
N SER A 918 27.76 16.47 -15.75
CA SER A 918 29.21 16.32 -15.75
C SER A 918 29.77 16.43 -14.33
N ILE A 919 30.50 15.40 -13.89
CA ILE A 919 31.13 15.29 -12.56
C ILE A 919 32.66 15.40 -12.68
N PRO A 920 33.39 16.06 -11.75
CA PRO A 920 34.84 16.14 -11.82
C PRO A 920 35.54 14.78 -11.73
N ASN A 921 36.36 14.44 -12.73
CA ASN A 921 37.18 13.23 -12.71
C ASN A 921 38.39 13.41 -11.78
N LYS A 922 38.36 12.77 -10.60
CA LYS A 922 39.43 12.82 -9.59
C LYS A 922 40.77 12.24 -10.07
N GLY A 923 40.78 11.37 -11.08
CA GLY A 923 41.96 10.58 -11.47
C GLY A 923 43.04 11.31 -12.29
N ASN A 924 42.87 12.60 -12.66
CA ASN A 924 43.79 13.26 -13.61
C ASN A 924 44.20 14.68 -13.20
N ILE A 925 45.26 14.76 -12.38
CA ILE A 925 45.68 15.98 -11.65
C ILE A 925 46.16 17.13 -12.58
N LYS A 926 46.48 16.87 -13.86
CA LYS A 926 47.09 17.85 -14.78
C LYS A 926 46.17 18.53 -15.80
N ARG A 927 44.95 18.01 -16.04
CA ARG A 927 43.84 18.71 -16.71
C ARG A 927 42.53 18.16 -16.13
N HIS A 928 41.63 19.03 -15.68
CA HIS A 928 40.35 18.59 -15.13
C HIS A 928 39.48 18.05 -16.28
N GLY A 929 39.27 16.73 -16.30
CA GLY A 929 38.29 16.11 -17.16
C GLY A 929 36.93 16.08 -16.48
N TRP A 930 35.90 16.59 -17.14
CA TRP A 930 34.52 16.34 -16.74
C TRP A 930 34.13 14.92 -17.19
N LYS A 931 33.77 14.04 -16.24
CA LYS A 931 33.16 12.74 -16.54
C LYS A 931 31.65 12.95 -16.71
N LYS A 932 31.18 12.79 -17.95
CA LYS A 932 29.74 12.79 -18.26
C LYS A 932 29.10 11.54 -17.62
N GLN A 933 27.98 11.70 -16.93
CA GLN A 933 27.19 10.62 -16.35
C GLN A 933 25.69 10.91 -16.56
N TYR A 934 24.89 9.87 -16.73
CA TYR A 934 23.44 10.02 -16.83
C TYR A 934 22.84 10.02 -15.43
N VAL A 935 22.02 11.02 -15.11
CA VAL A 935 21.49 11.24 -13.76
C VAL A 935 19.97 11.16 -13.77
N VAL A 936 19.40 10.47 -12.79
CA VAL A 936 17.95 10.26 -12.63
C VAL A 936 17.55 10.61 -11.19
N VAL A 937 16.56 11.48 -11.01
CA VAL A 937 15.99 11.85 -9.71
C VAL A 937 14.66 11.13 -9.50
N SER A 938 14.53 10.37 -8.42
CA SER A 938 13.27 9.72 -8.01
C SER A 938 12.51 10.57 -6.96
N SER A 939 11.50 10.00 -6.31
CA SER A 939 10.92 10.57 -5.09
C SER A 939 11.94 10.76 -3.95
N LYS A 940 12.88 9.80 -3.76
CA LYS A 940 13.76 9.71 -2.57
C LYS A 940 15.27 9.64 -2.83
N LYS A 941 15.71 9.33 -4.06
CA LYS A 941 17.12 9.05 -4.40
C LYS A 941 17.56 9.81 -5.66
N ILE A 942 18.86 10.06 -5.80
CA ILE A 942 19.50 10.50 -7.03
C ILE A 942 20.45 9.40 -7.51
N LEU A 943 20.22 8.89 -8.71
CA LEU A 943 20.90 7.74 -9.31
C LEU A 943 21.84 8.21 -10.43
N PHE A 944 23.08 7.74 -10.45
CA PHE A 944 24.11 8.15 -11.42
C PHE A 944 24.67 6.94 -12.18
N TYR A 945 24.50 6.91 -13.50
CA TYR A 945 24.94 5.83 -14.40
C TYR A 945 26.12 6.29 -15.26
N ASN A 946 27.04 5.39 -15.63
CA ASN A 946 28.16 5.76 -16.50
C ASN A 946 27.70 6.01 -17.95
N ASP A 947 26.82 5.15 -18.44
CA ASP A 947 26.21 5.23 -19.77
C ASP A 947 24.75 4.75 -19.74
N GLU A 948 24.12 4.70 -20.91
CA GLU A 948 22.71 4.29 -21.06
C GLU A 948 22.52 2.76 -20.91
N LYS A 949 23.56 1.93 -21.08
CA LYS A 949 23.46 0.48 -20.83
C LYS A 949 23.46 0.19 -19.33
N ASP A 950 24.25 0.92 -18.55
CA ASP A 950 24.14 0.91 -17.08
C ASP A 950 22.72 1.32 -16.64
N LYS A 951 22.06 2.25 -17.35
CA LYS A 951 20.65 2.62 -17.07
C LYS A 951 19.69 1.47 -17.39
N ASP A 952 19.77 0.89 -18.59
CA ASP A 952 18.89 -0.21 -19.04
C ASP A 952 19.05 -1.49 -18.19
N GLN A 953 20.26 -1.74 -17.69
CA GLN A 953 20.55 -2.84 -16.76
C GLN A 953 20.20 -2.50 -15.30
N SER A 954 19.71 -1.28 -15.02
CA SER A 954 19.41 -0.75 -13.68
C SER A 954 20.62 -0.86 -12.72
N ASN A 955 21.79 -0.47 -13.21
CA ASN A 955 23.10 -0.81 -12.69
C ASN A 955 23.92 0.46 -12.31
N PRO A 956 23.43 1.34 -11.41
CA PRO A 956 24.06 2.64 -11.18
C PRO A 956 25.48 2.54 -10.61
N SER A 957 26.27 3.57 -10.89
CA SER A 957 27.64 3.74 -10.40
C SER A 957 27.71 4.40 -9.02
N MET A 958 26.71 5.22 -8.70
CA MET A 958 26.57 5.96 -7.44
C MET A 958 25.09 6.26 -7.18
N VAL A 959 24.71 6.25 -5.90
CA VAL A 959 23.38 6.62 -5.41
C VAL A 959 23.54 7.62 -4.26
N LEU A 960 22.73 8.69 -4.27
CA LEU A 960 22.65 9.68 -3.19
C LEU A 960 21.23 9.77 -2.62
N ASP A 961 21.11 10.01 -1.33
CA ASP A 961 19.84 10.04 -0.60
C ASP A 961 19.31 11.49 -0.47
N ILE A 962 18.05 11.73 -0.90
CA ILE A 962 17.47 13.09 -0.99
C ILE A 962 17.22 13.70 0.39
N ASP A 963 16.84 12.88 1.39
CA ASP A 963 16.71 13.29 2.80
C ASP A 963 18.06 13.59 3.47
N LYS A 964 19.18 13.18 2.84
CA LYS A 964 20.55 13.45 3.28
C LYS A 964 21.19 14.64 2.56
N LEU A 965 20.46 15.34 1.68
CA LEU A 965 20.89 16.60 1.06
C LEU A 965 20.77 17.75 2.07
N PHE A 966 21.88 18.45 2.32
CA PHE A 966 21.89 19.65 3.17
C PHE A 966 21.55 20.92 2.37
N HIS A 967 22.09 21.08 1.16
CA HIS A 967 21.71 22.15 0.24
C HIS A 967 22.08 21.83 -1.21
N VAL A 968 21.41 22.51 -2.15
CA VAL A 968 21.76 22.57 -3.57
C VAL A 968 21.76 24.04 -4.01
N ARG A 969 22.83 24.52 -4.65
CA ARG A 969 22.97 25.95 -5.03
C ARG A 969 23.85 26.18 -6.27
N PRO A 970 23.68 27.29 -7.00
CA PRO A 970 24.68 27.78 -7.94
C PRO A 970 26.04 28.02 -7.29
N VAL A 971 27.12 27.82 -8.04
CA VAL A 971 28.47 28.21 -7.60
C VAL A 971 28.79 29.67 -7.94
N THR A 972 29.75 30.23 -7.22
CA THR A 972 30.34 31.54 -7.45
C THR A 972 31.81 31.39 -7.84
N GLN A 973 32.43 32.47 -8.30
CA GLN A 973 33.88 32.51 -8.60
C GLN A 973 34.77 32.10 -7.41
N GLY A 974 34.28 32.25 -6.16
CA GLY A 974 35.00 31.84 -4.95
C GLY A 974 34.92 30.33 -4.66
N ASP A 975 33.91 29.63 -5.20
CA ASP A 975 33.72 28.19 -5.02
C ASP A 975 34.57 27.37 -6.02
N VAL A 976 34.84 27.93 -7.21
CA VAL A 976 35.52 27.23 -8.32
C VAL A 976 36.74 28.00 -8.84
N TYR A 977 37.90 27.74 -8.25
CA TYR A 977 39.16 28.42 -8.57
C TYR A 977 39.90 27.92 -9.84
N ARG A 978 39.34 26.95 -10.56
CA ARG A 978 39.93 26.35 -11.79
C ARG A 978 38.96 26.16 -12.97
N ALA A 979 37.68 26.51 -12.80
CA ALA A 979 36.71 26.46 -13.90
C ALA A 979 36.92 27.66 -14.83
N GLU A 980 36.65 27.51 -16.13
CA GLU A 980 36.68 28.63 -17.06
C GLU A 980 35.47 29.55 -16.82
N THR A 981 35.61 30.87 -17.04
CA THR A 981 34.58 31.87 -16.72
C THR A 981 33.22 31.58 -17.39
N GLU A 982 33.23 30.89 -18.53
CA GLU A 982 32.04 30.46 -19.28
C GLU A 982 31.39 29.17 -18.74
N GLU A 983 32.11 28.37 -17.94
CA GLU A 983 31.58 27.18 -17.26
C GLU A 983 30.87 27.53 -15.94
N ILE A 984 31.38 28.51 -15.19
CA ILE A 984 30.86 28.91 -13.86
C ILE A 984 29.33 29.06 -13.81
N PRO A 985 28.64 29.78 -14.73
CA PRO A 985 27.18 29.91 -14.69
C PRO A 985 26.41 28.61 -14.98
N LYS A 986 27.10 27.54 -15.40
CA LYS A 986 26.53 26.20 -15.70
C LYS A 986 26.78 25.19 -14.58
N ILE A 987 27.57 25.54 -13.57
CA ILE A 987 27.94 24.66 -12.45
C ILE A 987 27.03 24.91 -11.24
N PHE A 988 26.67 23.86 -10.52
CA PHE A 988 26.02 23.92 -9.21
C PHE A 988 26.70 22.96 -8.21
N GLN A 989 26.59 23.29 -6.91
CA GLN A 989 27.09 22.48 -5.81
C GLN A 989 25.93 21.79 -5.11
N ILE A 990 26.12 20.51 -4.79
CA ILE A 990 25.31 19.76 -3.82
C ILE A 990 26.17 19.52 -2.57
N LEU A 991 25.60 19.70 -1.39
CA LEU A 991 26.18 19.29 -0.10
C LEU A 991 25.28 18.21 0.53
N TYR A 992 25.85 17.10 0.99
CA TYR A 992 25.12 15.93 1.50
C TYR A 992 25.89 15.21 2.62
N ALA A 993 25.20 14.34 3.38
CA ALA A 993 25.82 13.54 4.44
C ALA A 993 26.65 12.37 3.87
N ASN A 994 27.82 12.11 4.45
CA ASN A 994 28.75 11.03 4.05
C ASN A 994 28.13 9.62 4.17
N GLU A 995 27.09 9.45 4.99
CA GLU A 995 26.31 8.21 5.11
C GLU A 995 25.25 8.04 4.00
N GLY A 996 24.87 9.11 3.30
CA GLY A 996 23.86 9.13 2.24
C GLY A 996 24.44 8.97 0.84
N GLU A 997 25.56 8.25 0.71
CA GLU A 997 26.25 8.01 -0.56
C GLU A 997 26.72 6.55 -0.68
N CYS A 998 26.15 5.82 -1.64
CA CYS A 998 26.65 4.51 -2.07
C CYS A 998 27.39 4.63 -3.40
N ARG A 999 28.49 3.90 -3.55
CA ARG A 999 29.29 3.77 -4.79
C ARG A 999 29.74 2.32 -4.96
N LYS A 1000 29.94 1.91 -6.22
CA LYS A 1000 30.58 0.62 -6.54
C LYS A 1000 32.07 0.61 -6.19
N ASP A 1001 32.79 1.61 -6.70
CA ASP A 1001 34.25 1.68 -6.59
C ASP A 1001 34.69 2.17 -5.20
N VAL A 1002 34.67 1.26 -4.21
CA VAL A 1002 35.45 1.41 -2.98
C VAL A 1002 36.80 0.75 -3.20
N GLU A 1003 37.70 1.45 -3.91
CA GLU A 1003 39.14 1.19 -3.71
C GLU A 1003 39.43 1.39 -2.22
N VAL A 1004 40.00 0.38 -1.57
CA VAL A 1004 40.35 0.45 -0.16
C VAL A 1004 41.59 1.33 -0.02
N GLU A 1005 41.38 2.65 0.03
CA GLU A 1005 42.41 3.60 0.44
C GLU A 1005 42.92 3.19 1.82
N SER A 1006 44.15 2.65 1.85
CA SER A 1006 44.80 2.21 3.08
C SER A 1006 44.86 3.38 4.07
N VAL A 1007 44.31 3.18 5.27
CA VAL A 1007 44.17 4.21 6.30
C VAL A 1007 45.53 4.87 6.59
N GLN A 1008 45.78 6.03 6.00
CA GLN A 1008 46.93 6.84 6.36
C GLN A 1008 46.69 7.42 7.77
N PRO A 1009 47.70 7.35 8.66
CA PRO A 1009 47.55 7.84 10.03
C PRO A 1009 47.26 9.34 10.02
N ALA A 1010 46.16 9.75 10.63
CA ALA A 1010 45.59 11.09 10.49
C ALA A 1010 46.60 12.21 10.78
N GLU A 1011 46.93 13.00 9.75
CA GLU A 1011 47.69 14.23 9.93
C GLU A 1011 46.89 15.21 10.79
N LYS A 1012 47.50 15.67 11.89
CA LYS A 1012 46.89 16.62 12.81
C LYS A 1012 46.75 18.00 12.17
N THR A 1013 45.61 18.25 11.54
CA THR A 1013 45.25 19.59 11.06
C THR A 1013 45.07 20.54 12.25
N ASN A 1014 45.83 21.64 12.27
CA ASN A 1014 45.87 22.57 13.41
C ASN A 1014 44.74 23.61 13.33
N PHE A 1015 43.53 23.24 13.76
CA PHE A 1015 42.40 24.16 13.97
C PHE A 1015 42.28 24.59 15.44
N LEU A 1016 41.75 25.80 15.67
CA LEU A 1016 41.62 26.40 17.00
C LEU A 1016 40.15 26.51 17.41
N ASN A 1017 39.74 25.81 18.48
CA ASN A 1017 38.35 25.74 18.91
C ASN A 1017 37.98 26.85 19.92
N HIS A 1018 36.95 27.63 19.63
CA HIS A 1018 36.47 28.70 20.53
C HIS A 1018 34.97 29.00 20.36
N LYS A 1019 34.18 28.96 21.45
CA LYS A 1019 32.73 29.22 21.46
C LYS A 1019 31.94 28.51 20.33
N GLY A 1020 32.32 27.28 20.00
CA GLY A 1020 31.71 26.46 18.94
C GLY A 1020 32.27 26.67 17.52
N HIS A 1021 33.17 27.64 17.32
CA HIS A 1021 33.88 27.86 16.05
C HIS A 1021 35.14 27.00 15.98
N GLU A 1022 35.40 26.42 14.81
CA GLU A 1022 36.73 25.92 14.38
C GLU A 1022 37.42 27.00 13.56
N PHE A 1023 38.43 27.66 14.11
CA PHE A 1023 39.19 28.71 13.43
C PHE A 1023 40.44 28.16 12.74
N ILE A 1024 40.64 28.55 11.48
CA ILE A 1024 41.84 28.28 10.67
C ILE A 1024 42.63 29.58 10.51
N PRO A 1025 43.97 29.58 10.68
CA PRO A 1025 44.82 30.72 10.35
C PRO A 1025 44.79 31.06 8.85
N THR A 1026 44.33 32.27 8.53
CA THR A 1026 44.12 32.75 7.16
C THR A 1026 44.79 34.11 6.97
N ILE A 1027 45.09 34.48 5.71
CA ILE A 1027 45.82 35.69 5.36
C ILE A 1027 45.13 36.36 4.15
N TYR A 1028 44.73 37.64 4.27
CA TYR A 1028 44.01 38.36 3.21
C TYR A 1028 44.86 39.46 2.56
N HIS A 1029 45.24 39.29 1.30
CA HIS A 1029 45.92 40.34 0.53
C HIS A 1029 44.96 41.34 -0.16
N PHE A 1030 43.64 41.09 -0.06
CA PHE A 1030 42.55 41.85 -0.70
C PHE A 1030 41.50 42.28 0.35
N PRO A 1031 40.67 43.31 0.08
CA PRO A 1031 39.72 43.89 1.04
C PRO A 1031 38.86 42.89 1.83
N ALA A 1032 39.13 42.77 3.12
CA ALA A 1032 38.38 41.98 4.10
C ALA A 1032 38.44 42.65 5.49
N ASN A 1033 37.33 42.67 6.23
CA ASN A 1033 37.26 43.31 7.56
C ASN A 1033 36.95 42.28 8.66
N CYS A 1034 37.38 42.57 9.88
CA CYS A 1034 37.17 41.77 11.07
C CYS A 1034 35.75 41.98 11.60
N GLU A 1035 34.98 40.90 11.74
CA GLU A 1035 33.60 40.97 12.25
C GLU A 1035 33.54 41.29 13.76
N ALA A 1036 34.60 40.98 14.51
CA ALA A 1036 34.67 41.27 15.95
C ALA A 1036 35.03 42.74 16.29
N CYS A 1037 35.62 43.51 15.36
CA CYS A 1037 36.02 44.91 15.63
C CYS A 1037 35.94 45.88 14.44
N ALA A 1038 35.36 45.47 13.31
CA ALA A 1038 35.23 46.21 12.04
C ALA A 1038 36.53 46.69 11.36
N LYS A 1039 37.71 46.44 11.95
CA LYS A 1039 39.01 46.86 11.38
C LYS A 1039 39.45 45.97 10.21
N PRO A 1040 40.26 46.47 9.25
CA PRO A 1040 40.84 45.66 8.17
C PRO A 1040 41.60 44.42 8.66
N LEU A 1041 41.31 43.27 8.05
CA LEU A 1041 42.11 42.02 8.12
C LEU A 1041 43.14 41.91 7.00
N TRP A 1042 43.25 42.94 6.15
CA TRP A 1042 43.97 42.87 4.88
C TRP A 1042 45.03 43.95 4.73
N HIS A 1043 46.07 43.64 3.94
CA HIS A 1043 47.05 44.59 3.43
C HIS A 1043 47.79 43.92 2.26
N VAL A 1044 48.14 44.66 1.21
CA VAL A 1044 48.77 44.10 -0.01
C VAL A 1044 50.08 43.35 0.27
N PHE A 1045 51.02 43.94 1.02
CA PHE A 1045 52.34 43.34 1.30
C PHE A 1045 52.52 42.66 2.67
N LYS A 1046 51.91 43.17 3.75
CA LYS A 1046 52.01 42.61 5.12
C LYS A 1046 50.63 42.59 5.82
N PRO A 1047 49.74 41.70 5.41
CA PRO A 1047 48.42 41.54 6.04
C PRO A 1047 48.50 41.15 7.52
N PRO A 1048 47.57 41.64 8.37
CA PRO A 1048 47.42 41.18 9.76
C PRO A 1048 47.17 39.67 9.87
N ALA A 1049 47.58 39.08 11.00
CA ALA A 1049 47.26 37.68 11.32
C ALA A 1049 45.74 37.52 11.54
N ALA A 1050 45.07 36.78 10.67
CA ALA A 1050 43.65 36.55 10.71
C ALA A 1050 43.29 35.07 10.98
N LEU A 1051 42.05 34.87 11.38
CA LEU A 1051 41.40 33.59 11.57
C LEU A 1051 40.08 33.59 10.79
N GLU A 1052 39.76 32.50 10.12
CA GLU A 1052 38.45 32.27 9.48
C GLU A 1052 37.81 31.01 10.09
N CYS A 1053 36.53 31.08 10.46
CA CYS A 1053 35.83 29.90 10.95
C CYS A 1053 35.42 28.98 9.80
N ARG A 1054 35.86 27.71 9.82
CA ARG A 1054 35.50 26.71 8.79
C ARG A 1054 33.98 26.43 8.70
N ARG A 1055 33.24 26.64 9.79
CA ARG A 1055 31.81 26.30 9.91
C ARG A 1055 30.86 27.43 9.49
N CYS A 1056 31.29 28.69 9.58
CA CYS A 1056 30.41 29.85 9.34
C CYS A 1056 31.10 31.04 8.67
N HIS A 1057 32.35 30.89 8.25
CA HIS A 1057 33.17 31.89 7.55
C HIS A 1057 33.40 33.22 8.29
N VAL A 1058 33.00 33.35 9.55
CA VAL A 1058 33.28 34.50 10.42
C VAL A 1058 34.79 34.79 10.46
N LYS A 1059 35.16 36.04 10.16
CA LYS A 1059 36.56 36.48 10.00
C LYS A 1059 36.99 37.39 11.15
N CYS A 1060 38.08 37.06 11.84
CA CYS A 1060 38.57 37.87 12.96
C CYS A 1060 40.11 37.97 13.02
N HIS A 1061 40.63 39.00 13.69
CA HIS A 1061 42.07 39.07 14.01
C HIS A 1061 42.43 38.01 15.04
N ARG A 1062 43.58 37.36 14.85
CA ARG A 1062 44.08 36.33 15.78
C ARG A 1062 44.19 36.83 17.23
N ASP A 1063 44.58 38.09 17.40
CA ASP A 1063 44.61 38.81 18.68
C ASP A 1063 43.35 38.65 19.54
N HIS A 1064 42.15 38.64 18.94
CA HIS A 1064 40.89 38.54 19.70
C HIS A 1064 40.74 37.17 20.38
N LEU A 1065 41.22 36.11 19.71
CA LEU A 1065 41.24 34.76 20.26
C LEU A 1065 42.35 34.61 21.31
N ASP A 1066 43.56 35.03 20.98
CA ASP A 1066 44.74 34.89 21.86
C ASP A 1066 44.58 35.72 23.16
N LYS A 1067 43.81 36.81 23.14
CA LYS A 1067 43.43 37.62 24.34
C LYS A 1067 42.12 37.21 25.01
N LYS A 1068 41.38 36.24 24.45
CA LYS A 1068 40.05 35.79 24.93
C LYS A 1068 39.01 36.92 25.07
N GLU A 1069 39.00 37.88 24.14
CA GLU A 1069 38.07 39.01 24.19
C GLU A 1069 36.62 38.52 23.95
N GLU A 1070 35.65 38.99 24.74
CA GLU A 1070 34.28 38.47 24.67
C GLU A 1070 33.55 38.78 23.36
N LEU A 1071 34.08 39.71 22.55
CA LEU A 1071 33.56 40.23 21.28
C LEU A 1071 33.20 39.17 20.23
N ILE A 1072 33.81 37.97 20.28
CA ILE A 1072 33.46 36.88 19.38
C ILE A 1072 32.14 36.23 19.86
N ALA A 1073 31.07 36.36 19.07
CA ALA A 1073 29.80 35.68 19.33
C ALA A 1073 29.90 34.15 19.13
N PRO A 1074 29.10 33.31 19.81
CA PRO A 1074 29.10 31.86 19.60
C PRO A 1074 28.74 31.45 18.16
N CYS A 1075 29.27 30.31 17.71
CA CYS A 1075 28.99 29.80 16.37
C CYS A 1075 27.52 29.40 16.25
N LYS A 1076 26.84 29.90 15.22
CA LYS A 1076 25.43 29.56 14.91
C LYS A 1076 25.29 28.31 14.03
N VAL A 1077 26.41 27.74 13.57
CA VAL A 1077 26.43 26.56 12.69
C VAL A 1077 27.03 25.38 13.45
N SER A 1078 26.21 24.36 13.70
CA SER A 1078 26.58 23.17 14.46
C SER A 1078 26.18 21.89 13.71
N TYR A 1079 26.85 21.63 12.59
CA TYR A 1079 27.00 20.29 12.05
C TYR A 1079 28.48 19.87 12.15
N ASP A 1080 28.74 18.57 12.14
CA ASP A 1080 30.11 18.06 12.13
C ASP A 1080 30.65 18.06 10.70
N VAL A 1081 31.79 18.70 10.48
CA VAL A 1081 32.40 18.83 9.15
C VAL A 1081 33.10 17.54 8.72
N THR A 1082 33.26 16.56 9.62
CA THR A 1082 33.77 15.22 9.28
C THR A 1082 32.73 14.32 8.60
N SER A 1083 31.44 14.64 8.67
CA SER A 1083 30.34 13.81 8.16
C SER A 1083 29.60 14.39 6.95
N ALA A 1084 30.08 15.48 6.34
CA ALA A 1084 29.49 16.10 5.15
C ALA A 1084 30.44 16.09 3.95
N ARG A 1085 29.90 15.83 2.76
CA ARG A 1085 30.61 15.86 1.46
C ARG A 1085 29.96 16.88 0.52
N ASP A 1086 30.77 17.49 -0.32
CA ASP A 1086 30.32 18.34 -1.42
C ASP A 1086 30.59 17.70 -2.79
N MET A 1087 29.76 18.04 -3.77
CA MET A 1087 29.90 17.60 -5.16
C MET A 1087 29.53 18.73 -6.10
N LEU A 1088 30.38 18.96 -7.09
CA LEU A 1088 30.14 19.91 -8.18
C LEU A 1088 29.54 19.17 -9.38
N LEU A 1089 28.51 19.75 -9.98
CA LEU A 1089 27.81 19.25 -11.15
C LEU A 1089 27.77 20.35 -12.22
N LEU A 1090 28.26 20.02 -13.42
CA LEU A 1090 28.17 20.87 -14.61
C LEU A 1090 26.99 20.42 -15.48
N ALA A 1091 26.07 21.34 -15.77
CA ALA A 1091 25.02 21.18 -16.78
C ALA A 1091 25.50 21.68 -18.16
N SER A 1092 24.76 21.42 -19.25
CA SER A 1092 25.20 21.86 -20.59
C SER A 1092 25.07 23.37 -20.80
N CYS A 1093 24.07 24.00 -20.16
CA CYS A 1093 23.81 25.43 -20.19
C CYS A 1093 23.35 25.97 -18.82
N GLN A 1094 23.30 27.30 -18.69
CA GLN A 1094 22.88 27.98 -17.47
C GLN A 1094 21.39 27.72 -17.14
N ASP A 1095 20.53 27.52 -18.14
CA ASP A 1095 19.09 27.32 -17.90
C ASP A 1095 18.76 25.88 -17.49
N GLU A 1096 19.53 24.89 -17.95
CA GLU A 1096 19.56 23.57 -17.33
C GLU A 1096 20.05 23.65 -15.88
N GLN A 1097 21.12 24.39 -15.59
CA GLN A 1097 21.62 24.55 -14.22
C GLN A 1097 20.53 25.13 -13.30
N LYS A 1098 19.79 26.15 -13.75
CA LYS A 1098 18.60 26.66 -13.04
C LYS A 1098 17.54 25.57 -12.85
N LYS A 1099 17.20 24.81 -13.90
CA LYS A 1099 16.19 23.72 -13.84
C LYS A 1099 16.56 22.65 -12.81
N TRP A 1100 17.82 22.18 -12.83
CA TRP A 1100 18.34 21.20 -11.88
C TRP A 1100 18.33 21.73 -10.44
N VAL A 1101 18.83 22.95 -10.21
CA VAL A 1101 18.81 23.59 -8.88
C VAL A 1101 17.38 23.75 -8.36
N THR A 1102 16.47 24.34 -9.15
CA THR A 1102 15.09 24.61 -8.70
C THR A 1102 14.34 23.34 -8.33
N HIS A 1103 14.42 22.28 -9.15
CA HIS A 1103 13.71 21.04 -8.89
C HIS A 1103 14.33 20.23 -7.74
N LEU A 1104 15.66 20.24 -7.57
CA LEU A 1104 16.31 19.61 -6.43
C LEU A 1104 16.02 20.37 -5.13
N VAL A 1105 16.07 21.71 -5.12
CA VAL A 1105 15.75 22.53 -3.93
C VAL A 1105 14.30 22.35 -3.48
N LYS A 1106 13.34 22.17 -4.40
CA LYS A 1106 11.95 21.79 -4.06
C LYS A 1106 11.86 20.49 -3.24
N LYS A 1107 12.78 19.55 -3.45
CA LYS A 1107 12.79 18.20 -2.87
C LYS A 1107 13.55 18.08 -1.54
N ILE A 1108 14.30 19.11 -1.12
CA ILE A 1108 14.99 19.10 0.17
C ILE A 1108 13.96 19.27 1.31
N PRO A 1109 13.97 18.43 2.36
CA PRO A 1109 13.10 18.61 3.52
C PRO A 1109 13.32 19.98 4.19
N LYS A 1110 12.23 20.75 4.41
CA LYS A 1110 12.33 22.11 4.97
C LYS A 1110 12.64 22.17 6.48
N ASN A 1111 12.59 21.03 7.18
CA ASN A 1111 12.92 20.89 8.60
C ASN A 1111 13.98 19.78 8.79
N PRO A 1112 15.01 19.96 9.63
CA PRO A 1112 15.95 18.90 9.97
C PRO A 1112 15.32 17.84 10.89
N PRO A 1113 15.80 16.58 10.88
CA PRO A 1113 15.33 15.54 11.80
C PRO A 1113 15.54 15.89 13.28
N SER A 1114 14.63 15.45 14.14
CA SER A 1114 14.58 15.76 15.58
C SER A 1114 15.58 14.97 16.46
N THR A 1115 16.41 14.12 15.87
CA THR A 1115 17.26 13.12 16.55
C THR A 1115 18.58 13.66 17.12
N PHE A 1116 18.56 14.86 17.73
CA PHE A 1116 19.67 15.37 18.56
C PHE A 1116 19.17 15.87 19.92
N VAL A 1117 19.10 14.94 20.89
CA VAL A 1117 18.74 15.24 22.28
C VAL A 1117 19.78 16.18 22.90
N ARG A 1118 19.34 17.39 23.24
CA ARG A 1118 20.20 18.48 23.75
C ARG A 1118 20.54 18.29 25.24
N ALA A 1119 21.36 17.30 25.56
CA ALA A 1119 21.87 17.11 26.92
C ALA A 1119 22.62 18.36 27.39
N SER A 1120 22.12 19.01 28.46
CA SER A 1120 22.76 20.17 29.08
C SER A 1120 22.65 20.06 30.60
N PRO A 1121 23.78 19.98 31.34
CA PRO A 1121 23.74 19.73 32.77
C PRO A 1121 23.36 20.99 33.56
N ARG A 1122 22.48 20.84 34.55
CA ARG A 1122 22.27 21.83 35.61
C ARG A 1122 22.47 21.19 36.97
N THR A 1123 23.59 21.51 37.61
CA THR A 1123 23.82 21.26 39.03
C THR A 1123 23.10 22.31 39.89
N MET A 1124 22.74 21.93 41.11
CA MET A 1124 22.18 22.84 42.11
C MET A 1124 23.23 23.85 42.60
N SER A 1125 22.88 25.13 42.64
CA SER A 1125 23.45 26.09 43.62
C SER A 1125 22.48 27.27 43.83
N THR A 1126 22.70 28.06 44.88
CA THR A 1126 21.65 28.88 45.50
C THR A 1126 21.96 30.39 45.57
N ARG A 1127 20.88 31.17 45.67
CA ARG A 1127 20.76 32.49 46.34
C ARG A 1127 21.52 33.73 45.80
N SER A 1128 20.68 34.61 45.22
CA SER A 1128 20.37 35.97 45.74
C SER A 1128 21.20 37.21 45.37
N SER A 1129 20.46 38.31 45.19
CA SER A 1129 20.86 39.75 45.20
C SER A 1129 21.66 40.32 44.00
N ALA A 1130 21.63 41.63 43.68
CA ALA A 1130 20.57 42.65 43.78
C ALA A 1130 20.93 43.97 43.06
N ASN A 1131 19.92 44.64 42.47
CA ASN A 1131 19.79 46.11 42.24
C ASN A 1131 20.69 46.89 41.24
N GLN A 1132 20.15 48.07 40.84
CA GLN A 1132 20.73 49.22 40.09
C GLN A 1132 20.99 48.98 38.59
N SER A 1133 20.29 49.58 37.60
CA SER A 1133 19.25 50.64 37.52
C SER A 1133 19.70 52.12 37.36
N PHE A 1134 19.72 52.61 36.12
CA PHE A 1134 19.46 54.00 35.69
C PHE A 1134 18.50 53.90 34.46
N ARG A 1135 17.31 54.54 34.37
CA ARG A 1135 16.93 55.98 34.35
C ARG A 1135 17.61 56.74 33.18
N LYS A 1136 16.94 57.50 32.28
CA LYS A 1136 15.61 58.17 32.16
C LYS A 1136 15.33 58.40 30.63
N ALA A 1137 14.25 58.96 30.05
CA ALA A 1137 12.84 59.35 30.36
C ALA A 1137 12.20 59.99 29.08
N VAL A 1138 10.91 60.35 28.91
CA VAL A 1138 9.54 59.96 29.38
C VAL A 1138 8.52 60.71 28.48
N LYS A 1139 7.47 60.04 27.95
CA LYS A 1139 6.09 60.54 27.67
C LYS A 1139 5.23 59.33 27.26
N ASN A 1140 4.12 58.97 27.92
CA ASN A 1140 2.84 59.67 28.21
C ASN A 1140 1.92 59.76 26.95
N THR A 1141 0.62 59.45 27.00
CA THR A 1141 -0.30 59.48 28.18
C THR A 1141 -1.45 58.45 28.13
N SER A 1142 -1.93 58.06 29.33
CA SER A 1142 -3.24 57.51 29.75
C SER A 1142 -4.46 57.58 28.79
N GLY A 1143 -5.52 56.77 28.92
CA GLY A 1143 -5.98 55.81 29.97
C GLY A 1143 -7.51 55.58 29.83
N LYS A 1144 -8.28 54.95 30.73
CA LYS A 1144 -8.00 54.36 32.06
C LYS A 1144 -9.22 53.51 32.53
N THR A 1145 -8.99 52.34 33.15
CA THR A 1145 -9.88 51.64 34.14
C THR A 1145 -11.40 51.54 33.93
N ARG A 1146 -11.92 50.31 33.97
CA ARG A 1146 -12.27 49.73 35.27
C ARG A 1146 -11.61 48.37 35.45
#